data_AF-A0ABD2MWT0-F1
#
_entry.id   AF-A0ABD2MWT0-F1
#
_cell.length_a   1.000
_cell.length_b   1.000
_cell.length_c   1.000
_cell.angle_alpha   90.00
_cell.angle_beta   90.00
_cell.angle_gamma   90.00
#
_symmetry.space_group_name_H-M   'P 1'
#
loop_
_entity.id
_entity.type
_entity.pdbx_description
1 polymer ?
#
loop_
_entity_poly.entity_id
_entity_poly.type
_entity_poly.pdbx_seq_one_letter_code
_entity_poly.pdbx_strand_id
1 'polypeptide(L)'
;MVRVISVHHFISQNVQTVEQPTACTTAPPDRFLLALMSNCIEVRDLGNNAEVLFTFPTVDEVAQICYSLNGDYVATLESKFNRQNREINFVRVYINWNSIATLQQSKMTNSGVSLGSSECGMVQPMRARIAGRVTPTSNQSDIESLEMIEVPVKRNPHAIACCPITGNLLILSNNILNIYKFKVKTHDISKMKFIDFEDSGIRIELSFEPSKIEMCENYIGAMSKENMQLFKLYKKCGKESAVNVKKSGCLDFSFQSQSDTIDYEQLLKDEISNSGKERVTVNLASIVRENSLIYKHSPFTFCDKEMRATVSTNSPLENKMCSYKVKNLIQLRLVPIMIDNAQRHIVEEFKTFVLKPLYVDEVFKKSKKETEGDNVFRSDFSKCLGGVSCMIATQQEGYLFHFDELGELSTSSDNCIAVYPFTAPIFQLVMEDYFLHALTETGLESYTLRIGHKICHSLGNVDSVNVACPPVSDAICLVGLRPFLGVEQILLANNHLLLLANADISPTHSVASNSSSNAVYWTLYSLELPTPKTVFNDISIVANIHRFSSSQTYCHLMNEAHMVLRIALLLKKWTTTDDTLKLVTKRTENLDDVAEMFRSSCLLLGDHFVMCSHKQQYCLAIPYYKMARIQAVEVIRRVKKIQEQSNSQFTKGLVHYLKHTMLSLKNGQEMDKLFSPNSKQNFLDELLNLLESYGFEDLPGIILRSRILQEYSTDKLIDMLTNKISGDFPKQAEKNLVLCILYIQKNNFSQARHCLEQIDVENLYQLLLDHWELLFDQNFNQSGSKGMTNFSELSDLVISHCTDRFADILVCLVLKKKVMHLNRLIKIFLEYLPSSIGTEQSTATLLLQRTLEGYFKEYFSKPESVDPSKLSYERGGNEALKLLVRSYLSQLQILQLKDENNRKNKENDYTDVKDTDDKEQDTNQLNSSQTNSVFFDDKNCLEVEEAFLFEKYKYEYLKRMPPFQIEIVSKMYSMCLEDYPTKEDAIVNEEADVVLAKLQAILCSPVISKNIIAEVDTFLNLNNNFRGRDSVRTIISTNKDAVQLLLESCPQCLVQFGKDRFTKTDDWQFLIASVQQKILKLSQDENLNRICFFYKKILKDTLSHVATSMTLEELMTVFPQRFSTNGTESGKTAENEENHEEGDNLTYIYSNHDLDIMNEIQNYEPYVVICKETMHANQIRKLIVTTGQQLLCTLNL
;
A
#
# COMPACT_ATOMS: atom_id res chain seq x y z
N MET A 1 29.08 3.15 -25.45
CA MET A 1 29.74 2.09 -26.25
C MET A 1 28.70 1.02 -26.52
N VAL A 2 28.42 0.71 -27.79
CA VAL A 2 27.39 -0.27 -28.19
C VAL A 2 28.03 -1.63 -28.42
N ARG A 3 27.30 -2.70 -28.09
CA ARG A 3 27.76 -4.07 -28.36
C ARG A 3 27.32 -4.49 -29.76
N VAL A 4 28.27 -4.79 -30.64
CA VAL A 4 27.96 -5.20 -32.03
C VAL A 4 27.75 -6.71 -32.09
N ILE A 5 26.58 -7.14 -32.56
CA ILE A 5 26.20 -8.54 -32.66
C ILE A 5 25.35 -8.71 -33.92
N SER A 6 25.81 -9.46 -34.92
CA SER A 6 25.03 -9.64 -36.15
C SER A 6 23.97 -10.74 -35.97
N VAL A 7 22.76 -10.37 -35.58
CA VAL A 7 21.64 -11.30 -35.32
C VAL A 7 20.32 -10.89 -35.99
N HIS A 8 20.24 -9.68 -36.53
CA HIS A 8 19.04 -9.20 -37.21
C HIS A 8 19.11 -9.48 -38.72
N HIS A 9 18.29 -10.43 -39.19
CA HIS A 9 18.17 -10.77 -40.60
C HIS A 9 16.76 -10.51 -41.13
N PHE A 10 16.64 -9.73 -42.22
CA PHE A 10 15.39 -9.61 -42.98
C PHE A 10 15.07 -10.96 -43.63
N ILE A 11 13.78 -11.32 -43.67
CA ILE A 11 13.30 -12.60 -44.22
C ILE A 11 13.53 -12.64 -45.74
N SER A 12 13.16 -11.55 -46.40
CA SER A 12 13.30 -11.38 -47.84
C SER A 12 13.69 -9.94 -48.17
N GLN A 13 14.29 -9.76 -49.35
CA GLN A 13 14.62 -8.46 -49.91
C GLN A 13 14.14 -8.47 -51.36
N ASN A 14 13.19 -7.60 -51.67
CA ASN A 14 12.71 -7.37 -53.01
C ASN A 14 13.16 -5.99 -53.50
N VAL A 15 13.62 -5.92 -54.75
CA VAL A 15 14.14 -4.70 -55.36
C VAL A 15 13.31 -4.40 -56.59
N GLN A 16 12.73 -3.21 -56.63
CA GLN A 16 11.96 -2.72 -57.75
C GLN A 16 12.43 -1.34 -58.19
N THR A 17 12.18 -0.99 -59.45
CA THR A 17 12.35 0.36 -59.96
C THR A 17 11.02 1.08 -59.94
N VAL A 18 11.00 2.30 -59.38
CA VAL A 18 9.82 3.15 -59.25
C VAL A 18 10.10 4.51 -59.86
N GLU A 19 9.07 5.18 -60.39
CA GLU A 19 9.19 6.59 -60.79
C GLU A 19 9.54 7.45 -59.56
N GLN A 20 10.33 8.51 -59.74
CA GLN A 20 10.70 9.41 -58.66
C GLN A 20 9.44 9.96 -57.96
N PRO A 21 9.22 9.62 -56.68
CA PRO A 21 8.06 10.13 -55.96
C PRO A 21 8.33 11.55 -55.45
N THR A 22 7.30 12.39 -55.49
CA THR A 22 7.34 13.71 -54.83
C THR A 22 7.13 13.58 -53.31
N ALA A 23 6.32 12.60 -52.90
CA ALA A 23 6.10 12.23 -51.50
C ALA A 23 5.64 10.77 -51.41
N CYS A 24 5.86 10.13 -50.27
CA CYS A 24 5.38 8.77 -50.06
C CYS A 24 5.07 8.46 -48.58
N THR A 25 4.20 7.48 -48.37
CA THR A 25 3.82 6.97 -47.03
C THR A 25 3.42 5.50 -47.12
N THR A 26 3.29 4.85 -45.97
CA THR A 26 2.73 3.49 -45.85
C THR A 26 1.31 3.54 -45.30
N ALA A 27 0.52 2.52 -45.62
CA ALA A 27 -0.81 2.29 -45.08
C ALA A 27 -0.98 0.78 -44.78
N PRO A 28 -1.74 0.38 -43.74
CA PRO A 28 -2.02 -1.02 -43.46
C PRO A 28 -2.97 -1.64 -44.51
N PRO A 29 -3.00 -2.98 -44.66
CA PRO A 29 -2.21 -3.96 -43.93
C PRO A 29 -0.71 -3.93 -44.28
N ASP A 30 -0.34 -3.71 -45.55
CA ASP A 30 1.03 -3.54 -46.05
C ASP A 30 1.00 -2.88 -47.46
N ARG A 31 0.43 -1.67 -47.54
CA ARG A 31 0.31 -0.86 -48.75
C ARG A 31 1.36 0.24 -48.78
N PHE A 32 1.94 0.49 -49.95
CA PHE A 32 2.85 1.59 -50.19
C PHE A 32 2.23 2.62 -51.13
N LEU A 33 2.19 3.88 -50.69
CA LEU A 33 1.57 4.99 -51.41
C LEU A 33 2.67 5.92 -51.92
N LEU A 34 2.77 6.04 -53.25
CA LEU A 34 3.75 6.86 -53.96
C LEU A 34 3.02 7.99 -54.68
N ALA A 35 3.25 9.23 -54.29
CA ALA A 35 2.75 10.37 -55.04
C ALA A 35 3.71 10.68 -56.20
N LEU A 36 3.15 10.76 -57.41
CA LEU A 36 3.90 10.94 -58.65
C LEU A 36 3.73 12.36 -59.20
N MET A 37 4.68 12.80 -60.02
CA MET A 37 4.61 14.09 -60.73
C MET A 37 3.44 14.18 -61.73
N SER A 38 2.79 13.05 -62.03
CA SER A 38 1.61 12.95 -62.88
C SER A 38 0.29 13.26 -62.16
N ASN A 39 0.34 13.90 -60.98
CA ASN A 39 -0.82 14.24 -60.13
C ASN A 39 -1.69 13.01 -59.83
N CYS A 40 -1.04 11.92 -59.44
CA CYS A 40 -1.71 10.73 -58.95
C CYS A 40 -0.91 10.08 -57.82
N ILE A 41 -1.59 9.23 -57.06
CA ILE A 41 -0.98 8.39 -56.04
C ILE A 41 -1.07 6.94 -56.52
N GLU A 42 0.09 6.33 -56.68
CA GLU A 42 0.26 4.92 -57.01
C GLU A 42 0.25 4.10 -55.72
N VAL A 43 -0.57 3.05 -55.72
CA VAL A 43 -0.73 2.13 -54.59
C VAL A 43 -0.09 0.80 -54.95
N ARG A 44 0.94 0.40 -54.20
CA ARG A 44 1.65 -0.87 -54.34
C ARG A 44 1.35 -1.84 -53.20
N ASP A 45 1.34 -3.13 -53.51
CA ASP A 45 1.19 -4.21 -52.53
C ASP A 45 2.53 -4.76 -52.09
N LEU A 46 2.96 -4.45 -50.86
CA LEU A 46 4.24 -4.92 -50.37
C LEU A 46 4.24 -6.45 -50.15
N GLY A 47 3.08 -7.06 -49.87
CA GLY A 47 2.96 -8.51 -49.68
C GLY A 47 3.08 -9.30 -50.98
N ASN A 48 2.74 -8.69 -52.11
CA ASN A 48 2.93 -9.28 -53.44
C ASN A 48 4.05 -8.56 -54.18
N ASN A 49 5.27 -8.68 -53.65
CA ASN A 49 6.48 -8.22 -54.29
C ASN A 49 6.52 -6.72 -54.63
N ALA A 50 5.79 -5.85 -53.93
CA ALA A 50 5.63 -4.43 -54.23
C ALA A 50 4.99 -4.13 -55.60
N GLU A 51 4.21 -5.05 -56.17
CA GLU A 51 3.50 -4.82 -57.44
C GLU A 51 2.48 -3.68 -57.34
N VAL A 52 2.30 -2.94 -58.45
CA VAL A 52 1.30 -1.87 -58.55
C VAL A 52 -0.10 -2.48 -58.57
N LEU A 53 -0.94 -2.07 -57.62
CA LEU A 53 -2.34 -2.49 -57.56
C LEU A 53 -3.24 -1.58 -58.39
N PHE A 54 -3.12 -0.27 -58.16
CA PHE A 54 -3.92 0.76 -58.82
C PHE A 54 -3.32 2.15 -58.56
N THR A 55 -3.84 3.15 -59.29
CA THR A 55 -3.52 4.56 -59.14
C THR A 55 -4.80 5.35 -58.93
N PHE A 56 -4.80 6.37 -58.07
CA PHE A 56 -5.92 7.31 -57.94
C PHE A 56 -5.46 8.77 -58.14
N PRO A 57 -6.31 9.63 -58.73
CA PRO A 57 -5.90 10.99 -59.09
C PRO A 57 -5.83 11.92 -57.88
N THR A 58 -4.87 12.85 -57.91
CA THR A 58 -4.83 14.04 -57.04
C THR A 58 -5.23 15.28 -57.83
N VAL A 59 -5.47 16.41 -57.16
CA VAL A 59 -5.93 17.64 -57.85
C VAL A 59 -4.74 18.45 -58.36
N ASP A 60 -3.72 18.66 -57.53
CA ASP A 60 -2.46 19.30 -57.86
C ASP A 60 -1.27 18.41 -57.38
N GLU A 61 -0.04 18.90 -57.51
CA GLU A 61 1.19 18.15 -57.18
C GLU A 61 1.34 17.96 -55.67
N VAL A 62 1.57 16.73 -55.21
CA VAL A 62 1.65 16.42 -53.78
C VAL A 62 3.06 16.68 -53.25
N ALA A 63 3.20 17.65 -52.36
CA ALA A 63 4.44 17.95 -51.65
C ALA A 63 4.63 17.11 -50.37
N GLN A 64 3.54 16.71 -49.72
CA GLN A 64 3.57 15.85 -48.53
C GLN A 64 2.35 14.95 -48.49
N ILE A 65 2.53 13.69 -48.05
CA ILE A 65 1.46 12.71 -47.88
C ILE A 65 1.53 12.09 -46.47
N CYS A 66 0.38 11.91 -45.84
CA CYS A 66 0.25 11.29 -44.52
C CYS A 66 -0.97 10.37 -44.50
N TYR A 67 -0.89 9.26 -43.76
CA TYR A 67 -1.98 8.30 -43.62
C TYR A 67 -2.50 8.25 -42.18
N SER A 68 -3.83 8.21 -42.03
CA SER A 68 -4.50 7.99 -40.74
C SER A 68 -5.26 6.69 -40.73
N LEU A 69 -5.01 5.86 -39.70
CA LEU A 69 -5.76 4.62 -39.48
C LEU A 69 -7.24 4.92 -39.16
N ASN A 70 -7.51 5.94 -38.35
CA ASN A 70 -8.89 6.36 -38.09
C ASN A 70 -9.46 7.08 -39.31
N GLY A 71 -10.51 6.50 -39.90
CA GLY A 71 -11.15 6.98 -41.12
C GLY A 71 -10.55 6.44 -42.42
N ASP A 72 -9.50 5.60 -42.36
CA ASP A 72 -8.75 5.08 -43.53
C ASP A 72 -8.53 6.15 -44.62
N TYR A 73 -7.94 7.27 -44.21
CA TYR A 73 -7.82 8.45 -45.07
C TYR A 73 -6.37 8.80 -45.37
N VAL A 74 -6.16 9.37 -46.55
CA VAL A 74 -4.87 9.91 -47.00
C VAL A 74 -4.95 11.43 -47.03
N ALA A 75 -4.19 12.10 -46.18
CA ALA A 75 -4.05 13.55 -46.19
C ALA A 75 -2.85 13.96 -47.06
N THR A 76 -3.03 14.99 -47.85
CA THR A 76 -2.05 15.51 -48.80
C THR A 76 -1.90 17.02 -48.61
N LEU A 77 -0.67 17.49 -48.77
CA LEU A 77 -0.33 18.88 -48.97
C LEU A 77 -0.03 19.03 -50.46
N GLU A 78 -0.90 19.71 -51.19
CA GLU A 78 -0.80 19.86 -52.64
C GLU A 78 -0.43 21.29 -53.02
N SER A 79 0.58 21.44 -53.88
CA SER A 79 1.13 22.72 -54.30
C SER A 79 0.63 23.11 -55.68
N LYS A 80 0.31 24.40 -55.84
CA LYS A 80 -0.07 25.01 -57.11
C LYS A 80 0.58 26.36 -57.31
N PHE A 81 1.20 26.56 -58.46
CA PHE A 81 1.70 27.88 -58.85
C PHE A 81 0.56 28.77 -59.37
N ASN A 82 0.36 29.92 -58.74
CA ASN A 82 -0.55 30.94 -59.25
C ASN A 82 0.05 31.66 -60.47
N ARG A 83 -0.75 32.43 -61.21
CA ARG A 83 -0.36 33.28 -62.36
C ARG A 83 0.79 34.26 -62.06
N GLN A 84 1.09 34.51 -60.78
CA GLN A 84 2.20 35.34 -60.30
C GLN A 84 3.46 34.54 -59.92
N ASN A 85 3.55 33.26 -60.29
CA ASN A 85 4.61 32.32 -59.89
C ASN A 85 4.82 32.22 -58.36
N ARG A 86 3.75 32.42 -57.58
CA ARG A 86 3.74 32.14 -56.15
C ARG A 86 3.11 30.77 -55.92
N GLU A 87 3.80 29.95 -55.15
CA GLU A 87 3.31 28.64 -54.71
C GLU A 87 2.22 28.83 -53.64
N ILE A 88 1.09 28.20 -53.85
CA ILE A 88 -0.05 28.16 -52.93
C ILE A 88 -0.33 26.69 -52.64
N ASN A 89 -0.44 26.38 -51.35
CA ASN A 89 -0.60 25.02 -50.87
C ASN A 89 -2.03 24.80 -50.38
N PHE A 90 -2.56 23.62 -50.66
CA PHE A 90 -3.90 23.18 -50.27
C PHE A 90 -3.78 21.91 -49.45
N VAL A 91 -4.60 21.78 -48.42
CA VAL A 91 -4.69 20.55 -47.63
C VAL A 91 -5.93 19.79 -48.07
N ARG A 92 -5.72 18.58 -48.60
CA ARG A 92 -6.79 17.74 -49.15
C ARG A 92 -6.75 16.36 -48.52
N VAL A 93 -7.92 15.80 -48.22
CA VAL A 93 -8.07 14.49 -47.61
C VAL A 93 -8.84 13.57 -48.56
N TYR A 94 -8.23 12.45 -48.91
CA TYR A 94 -8.80 11.42 -49.76
C TYR A 94 -9.32 10.28 -48.89
N ILE A 95 -10.62 9.98 -49.00
CA ILE A 95 -11.27 8.85 -48.36
C ILE A 95 -11.79 7.86 -49.42
N ASN A 96 -12.03 6.62 -49.02
CA ASN A 96 -12.42 5.54 -49.94
C ASN A 96 -11.40 5.31 -51.08
N TRP A 97 -10.14 5.67 -50.83
CA TRP A 97 -9.05 5.52 -51.80
C TRP A 97 -8.77 4.05 -52.12
N ASN A 98 -9.02 3.14 -51.18
CA ASN A 98 -8.86 1.68 -51.35
C ASN A 98 -10.18 0.94 -51.65
N SER A 99 -11.17 1.60 -52.25
CA SER A 99 -12.46 0.97 -52.58
C SER A 99 -12.43 0.24 -53.93
N ILE A 100 -13.35 -0.71 -54.11
CA ILE A 100 -13.52 -1.44 -55.37
C ILE A 100 -13.81 -0.48 -56.54
N ALA A 101 -14.58 0.59 -56.27
CA ALA A 101 -14.88 1.60 -57.29
C ALA A 101 -13.61 2.32 -57.77
N THR A 102 -12.72 2.68 -56.84
CA THR A 102 -11.42 3.32 -57.16
C THR A 102 -10.51 2.36 -57.94
N LEU A 103 -10.47 1.09 -57.54
CA LEU A 103 -9.77 0.02 -58.27
C LEU A 103 -10.30 -0.13 -59.71
N GLN A 104 -11.62 -0.17 -59.91
CA GLN A 104 -12.24 -0.25 -61.24
C GLN A 104 -11.94 0.98 -62.09
N GLN A 105 -12.00 2.18 -61.49
CA GLN A 105 -11.65 3.43 -62.17
C GLN A 105 -10.22 3.41 -62.72
N SER A 106 -9.25 2.96 -61.93
CA SER A 106 -7.84 2.89 -62.34
C SER A 106 -7.60 1.95 -63.54
N LYS A 107 -8.31 0.82 -63.60
CA LYS A 107 -8.17 -0.16 -64.68
C LYS A 107 -8.65 0.42 -66.02
N MET A 108 -9.68 1.28 -66.00
CA MET A 108 -10.16 1.96 -67.20
C MET A 108 -9.17 3.00 -67.73
N THR A 109 -8.52 3.77 -66.84
CA THR A 109 -7.61 4.86 -67.24
C THR A 109 -6.25 4.37 -67.71
N ASN A 110 -5.77 3.23 -67.19
CA ASN A 110 -4.41 2.73 -67.49
C ASN A 110 -4.35 1.76 -68.68
N SER A 111 -5.45 1.08 -69.04
CA SER A 111 -5.39 -0.03 -70.02
C SER A 111 -5.90 0.29 -71.42
N GLY A 112 -6.62 1.41 -71.64
CA GLY A 112 -7.25 1.69 -72.94
C GLY A 112 -8.27 0.63 -73.39
N VAL A 113 -8.61 -0.34 -72.52
CA VAL A 113 -9.54 -1.43 -72.79
C VAL A 113 -10.95 -0.93 -72.52
N SER A 114 -11.78 -0.92 -73.56
CA SER A 114 -13.23 -0.76 -73.43
C SER A 114 -13.82 -1.98 -72.72
N LEU A 115 -14.29 -1.80 -71.47
CA LEU A 115 -15.09 -2.78 -70.75
C LEU A 115 -16.36 -3.13 -71.56
N GLY A 116 -16.78 -4.40 -71.51
CA GLY A 116 -18.04 -4.82 -72.13
C GLY A 116 -19.23 -4.07 -71.55
N SER A 117 -20.32 -3.93 -72.31
CA SER A 117 -21.51 -3.16 -71.96
C SER A 117 -22.19 -3.56 -70.63
N SER A 118 -21.86 -4.73 -70.07
CA SER A 118 -22.31 -5.22 -68.76
C SER A 118 -21.41 -4.87 -67.57
N GLU A 119 -20.19 -4.36 -67.81
CA GLU A 119 -19.24 -3.90 -66.77
C GLU A 119 -19.09 -2.36 -66.74
N CYS A 120 -19.70 -1.67 -67.71
CA CYS A 120 -19.62 -0.22 -67.91
C CYS A 120 -20.61 0.57 -67.02
N GLY A 121 -21.50 -0.12 -66.30
CA GLY A 121 -22.39 0.50 -65.33
C GLY A 121 -21.66 0.72 -64.01
N MET A 122 -21.38 1.98 -63.65
CA MET A 122 -21.03 2.48 -62.29
C MET A 122 -19.55 2.82 -62.00
N VAL A 123 -18.74 3.30 -62.96
CA VAL A 123 -17.52 4.04 -62.57
C VAL A 123 -17.87 5.49 -62.30
N GLN A 124 -17.76 5.92 -61.05
CA GLN A 124 -18.06 7.28 -60.62
C GLN A 124 -16.77 8.12 -60.53
N PRO A 125 -16.75 9.35 -61.07
CA PRO A 125 -15.60 10.24 -60.96
C PRO A 125 -15.34 10.62 -59.49
N MET A 126 -14.10 11.01 -59.19
CA MET A 126 -13.72 11.55 -57.88
C MET A 126 -14.64 12.70 -57.50
N ARG A 127 -15.18 12.65 -56.27
CA ARG A 127 -16.08 13.69 -55.75
C ARG A 127 -15.32 14.66 -54.88
N ALA A 128 -15.50 15.95 -55.12
CA ALA A 128 -14.86 17.00 -54.34
C ALA A 128 -15.86 17.69 -53.41
N ARG A 129 -15.50 17.90 -52.15
CA ARG A 129 -16.25 18.75 -51.21
C ARG A 129 -15.34 19.55 -50.29
N ILE A 130 -15.92 20.54 -49.61
CA ILE A 130 -15.20 21.40 -48.68
C ILE A 130 -15.63 21.05 -47.25
N ALA A 131 -14.64 20.78 -46.39
CA ALA A 131 -14.87 20.38 -45.01
C ALA A 131 -15.74 21.41 -44.26
N GLY A 132 -16.73 20.92 -43.51
CA GLY A 132 -17.65 21.75 -42.72
C GLY A 132 -18.59 22.69 -43.49
N ARG A 133 -18.52 22.74 -44.83
CA ARG A 133 -19.36 23.60 -45.67
C ARG A 133 -20.32 22.84 -46.59
N VAL A 134 -19.93 21.65 -47.03
CA VAL A 134 -20.70 20.86 -48.01
C VAL A 134 -20.98 19.48 -47.45
N THR A 135 -22.27 19.15 -47.30
CA THR A 135 -22.75 17.84 -46.84
C THR A 135 -22.88 16.87 -48.03
N PRO A 136 -22.48 15.58 -47.92
CA PRO A 136 -22.66 14.60 -48.99
C PRO A 136 -24.14 14.35 -49.31
N THR A 137 -24.51 14.15 -50.58
CA THR A 137 -25.92 13.93 -50.97
C THR A 137 -26.41 12.48 -50.75
N SER A 138 -27.69 12.31 -50.40
CA SER A 138 -28.31 11.05 -49.95
C SER A 138 -28.49 9.93 -50.99
N ASN A 139 -28.60 10.23 -52.28
CA ASN A 139 -28.78 9.20 -53.34
C ASN A 139 -27.46 8.57 -53.81
N GLN A 140 -26.37 8.89 -53.12
CA GLN A 140 -25.02 8.78 -53.66
C GLN A 140 -24.03 8.15 -52.67
N SER A 141 -24.51 7.76 -51.48
CA SER A 141 -23.74 7.22 -50.36
C SER A 141 -23.67 5.69 -50.31
N ASP A 142 -24.37 4.99 -51.21
CA ASP A 142 -24.43 3.52 -51.23
C ASP A 142 -23.26 2.88 -51.98
N ILE A 143 -22.44 3.67 -52.68
CA ILE A 143 -21.27 3.22 -53.45
C ILE A 143 -20.05 3.98 -52.93
N GLU A 144 -19.04 3.25 -52.45
CA GLU A 144 -17.75 3.75 -51.92
C GLU A 144 -16.89 4.44 -53.00
N SER A 145 -17.39 5.47 -53.69
CA SER A 145 -16.61 6.25 -54.65
C SER A 145 -15.52 7.07 -53.96
N LEU A 146 -14.37 7.25 -54.61
CA LEU A 146 -13.29 8.13 -54.16
C LEU A 146 -13.81 9.55 -53.88
N GLU A 147 -13.58 10.04 -52.66
CA GLU A 147 -13.98 11.38 -52.23
C GLU A 147 -12.76 12.17 -51.74
N MET A 148 -12.65 13.41 -52.22
CA MET A 148 -11.67 14.40 -51.82
C MET A 148 -12.36 15.51 -51.00
N ILE A 149 -11.84 15.73 -49.80
CA ILE A 149 -12.29 16.76 -48.87
C ILE A 149 -11.20 17.83 -48.79
N GLU A 150 -11.49 19.02 -49.30
CA GLU A 150 -10.60 20.17 -49.15
C GLU A 150 -10.80 20.80 -47.77
N VAL A 151 -9.72 20.93 -47.01
CA VAL A 151 -9.73 21.52 -45.67
C VAL A 151 -9.51 23.04 -45.80
N PRO A 152 -10.48 23.88 -45.39
CA PRO A 152 -10.37 25.32 -45.54
C PRO A 152 -9.34 25.90 -44.56
N VAL A 153 -8.18 26.28 -45.08
CA VAL A 153 -7.07 26.90 -44.32
C VAL A 153 -7.08 28.43 -44.43
N LYS A 154 -6.77 29.12 -43.33
CA LYS A 154 -6.74 30.60 -43.29
C LYS A 154 -5.43 31.20 -43.79
N ARG A 155 -4.35 30.42 -43.80
CA ARG A 155 -2.98 30.80 -44.17
C ARG A 155 -2.39 29.70 -45.05
N ASN A 156 -1.32 30.02 -45.78
CA ASN A 156 -0.63 29.05 -46.62
C ASN A 156 -0.01 27.93 -45.74
N PRO A 157 -0.44 26.66 -45.90
CA PRO A 157 0.09 25.55 -45.13
C PRO A 157 1.48 25.14 -45.64
N HIS A 158 2.39 24.80 -44.73
CA HIS A 158 3.77 24.39 -45.04
C HIS A 158 4.05 22.92 -44.71
N ALA A 159 3.35 22.37 -43.71
CA ALA A 159 3.46 20.97 -43.35
C ALA A 159 2.15 20.48 -42.74
N ILE A 160 1.89 19.18 -42.86
CA ILE A 160 0.74 18.50 -42.28
C ILE A 160 1.21 17.30 -41.44
N ALA A 161 0.43 16.92 -40.44
CA ALA A 161 0.58 15.65 -39.71
C ALA A 161 -0.79 15.17 -39.24
N CYS A 162 -1.03 13.87 -39.23
CA CYS A 162 -2.27 13.29 -38.69
C CYS A 162 -1.97 12.34 -37.54
N CYS A 163 -2.83 12.32 -36.53
CA CYS A 163 -2.74 11.32 -35.48
C CYS A 163 -3.45 10.04 -35.95
N PRO A 164 -2.75 8.89 -36.00
CA PRO A 164 -3.33 7.66 -36.56
C PRO A 164 -4.56 7.17 -35.79
N ILE A 165 -4.64 7.40 -34.47
CA ILE A 165 -5.72 6.87 -33.62
C ILE A 165 -6.89 7.83 -33.47
N THR A 166 -6.63 9.13 -33.23
CA THR A 166 -7.73 10.11 -33.12
C THR A 166 -8.29 10.51 -34.48
N GLY A 167 -7.48 10.39 -35.55
CA GLY A 167 -7.81 10.90 -36.88
C GLY A 167 -7.67 12.41 -37.02
N ASN A 168 -7.31 13.14 -35.96
CA ASN A 168 -7.15 14.59 -36.01
C ASN A 168 -6.02 14.99 -36.95
N LEU A 169 -6.21 16.13 -37.63
CA LEU A 169 -5.27 16.68 -38.60
C LEU A 169 -4.62 17.95 -38.03
N LEU A 170 -3.30 17.99 -38.01
CA LEU A 170 -2.47 19.12 -37.60
C LEU A 170 -1.94 19.81 -38.85
N ILE A 171 -2.18 21.12 -38.97
CA ILE A 171 -1.73 21.92 -40.11
C ILE A 171 -0.81 23.03 -39.60
N LEU A 172 0.42 23.06 -40.13
CA LEU A 172 1.40 24.10 -39.87
C LEU A 172 1.32 25.20 -40.92
N SER A 173 1.27 26.45 -40.47
CA SER A 173 1.41 27.63 -41.31
C SER A 173 2.43 28.58 -40.66
N ASN A 174 3.66 28.60 -41.20
CA ASN A 174 4.82 29.29 -40.63
C ASN A 174 5.12 28.79 -39.20
N ASN A 175 4.88 29.61 -38.17
CA ASN A 175 5.06 29.28 -36.76
C ASN A 175 3.75 28.92 -36.03
N ILE A 176 2.65 28.73 -36.77
CA ILE A 176 1.31 28.55 -36.20
C ILE A 176 0.78 27.15 -36.54
N LEU A 177 0.37 26.42 -35.52
CA LEU A 177 -0.28 25.13 -35.62
C LEU A 177 -1.79 25.28 -35.40
N ASN A 178 -2.59 24.75 -36.33
CA ASN A 178 -4.04 24.63 -36.20
C ASN A 178 -4.43 23.15 -36.21
N ILE A 179 -5.35 22.77 -35.32
CA ILE A 179 -5.85 21.40 -35.22
C ILE A 179 -7.25 21.33 -35.82
N TYR A 180 -7.45 20.45 -36.80
CA TYR A 180 -8.74 20.11 -37.38
C TYR A 180 -9.18 18.76 -36.82
N LYS A 181 -10.37 18.76 -36.21
CA LYS A 181 -10.95 17.60 -35.54
C LYS A 181 -11.58 16.67 -36.56
N PHE A 182 -11.21 15.40 -36.49
CA PHE A 182 -11.93 14.33 -37.19
C PHE A 182 -13.28 14.10 -36.52
N LYS A 183 -14.36 14.14 -37.31
CA LYS A 183 -15.71 13.94 -36.79
C LYS A 183 -16.55 13.13 -37.76
N VAL A 184 -17.20 12.10 -37.22
CA VAL A 184 -18.24 11.37 -37.93
C VAL A 184 -19.55 12.15 -37.77
N LYS A 185 -20.04 12.73 -38.86
CA LYS A 185 -21.32 13.43 -38.91
C LYS A 185 -22.40 12.52 -39.46
N THR A 186 -23.64 12.80 -39.08
CA THR A 186 -24.81 12.10 -39.62
C THR A 186 -25.54 13.05 -40.54
N HIS A 187 -25.86 12.60 -41.74
CA HIS A 187 -26.70 13.33 -42.67
C HIS A 187 -28.13 13.42 -42.12
N ASP A 188 -28.72 14.63 -42.10
CA ASP A 188 -30.01 14.86 -41.44
C ASP A 188 -31.17 14.05 -42.04
N ILE A 189 -31.19 13.93 -43.38
CA ILE A 189 -32.25 13.24 -44.14
C ILE A 189 -32.00 11.72 -44.22
N SER A 190 -30.91 11.28 -44.87
CA SER A 190 -30.61 9.86 -45.07
C SER A 190 -30.16 9.11 -43.82
N LYS A 191 -29.85 9.80 -42.72
CA LYS A 191 -29.24 9.23 -41.50
C LYS A 191 -27.92 8.49 -41.74
N MET A 192 -27.33 8.63 -42.92
CA MET A 192 -26.03 8.08 -43.28
C MET A 192 -24.93 8.83 -42.54
N LYS A 193 -23.95 8.09 -42.02
CA LYS A 193 -22.78 8.68 -41.37
C LYS A 193 -21.68 8.94 -42.40
N PHE A 194 -20.96 10.05 -42.26
CA PHE A 194 -19.84 10.43 -43.13
C PHE A 194 -18.72 11.11 -42.33
N ILE A 195 -17.51 11.08 -42.87
CA ILE A 195 -16.31 11.70 -42.26
C ILE A 195 -16.25 13.19 -42.62
N ASP A 196 -15.98 14.06 -41.67
CA ASP A 196 -15.73 15.48 -41.93
C ASP A 196 -14.67 16.04 -40.97
N PHE A 197 -14.12 17.21 -41.33
CA PHE A 197 -13.09 17.89 -40.52
C PHE A 197 -13.60 19.27 -40.06
N GLU A 198 -13.58 19.51 -38.75
CA GLU A 198 -13.99 20.79 -38.16
C GLU A 198 -12.78 21.53 -37.55
N ASP A 199 -12.67 22.85 -37.76
CA ASP A 199 -11.65 23.66 -37.07
C ASP A 199 -11.91 23.59 -35.55
N SER A 200 -10.93 23.09 -34.78
CA SER A 200 -11.05 22.98 -33.31
C SER A 200 -11.09 24.34 -32.61
N GLY A 201 -10.79 25.42 -33.32
CA GLY A 201 -10.69 26.77 -32.78
C GLY A 201 -9.42 27.00 -31.95
N ILE A 202 -8.56 25.98 -31.78
CA ILE A 202 -7.29 26.08 -31.08
C ILE A 202 -6.18 26.43 -32.06
N ARG A 203 -5.51 27.54 -31.75
CA ARG A 203 -4.32 28.01 -32.46
C ARG A 203 -3.14 27.99 -31.50
N ILE A 204 -2.11 27.21 -31.81
CA ILE A 204 -0.87 27.17 -31.06
C ILE A 204 0.19 27.95 -31.84
N GLU A 205 0.78 28.95 -31.20
CA GLU A 205 1.86 29.74 -31.78
C GLU A 205 3.18 29.35 -31.12
N LEU A 206 4.15 29.01 -31.95
CA LEU A 206 5.51 28.62 -31.56
C LEU A 206 6.46 29.81 -31.71
N SER A 207 7.56 29.78 -30.95
CA SER A 207 8.59 30.81 -30.98
C SER A 207 9.56 30.69 -32.17
N PHE A 208 9.44 29.64 -32.99
CA PHE A 208 10.27 29.36 -34.15
C PHE A 208 9.43 28.75 -35.27
N GLU A 209 9.96 28.70 -36.49
CA GLU A 209 9.33 28.08 -37.65
C GLU A 209 9.78 26.62 -37.77
N PRO A 210 8.91 25.62 -37.50
CA PRO A 210 9.26 24.21 -37.61
C PRO A 210 9.36 23.77 -39.08
N SER A 211 10.31 22.89 -39.37
CA SER A 211 10.40 22.18 -40.64
C SER A 211 9.68 20.82 -40.61
N LYS A 212 9.56 20.21 -39.43
CA LYS A 212 8.88 18.92 -39.24
C LYS A 212 7.95 18.97 -38.02
N ILE A 213 6.77 18.37 -38.15
CA ILE A 213 5.77 18.27 -37.09
C ILE A 213 5.23 16.84 -36.99
N GLU A 214 4.94 16.37 -35.78
CA GLU A 214 4.26 15.08 -35.54
C GLU A 214 3.26 15.22 -34.39
N MET A 215 2.15 14.49 -34.48
CA MET A 215 1.08 14.52 -33.49
C MET A 215 0.64 13.11 -33.11
N CYS A 216 0.50 12.90 -31.80
CA CYS A 216 -0.01 11.67 -31.24
C CYS A 216 -0.91 11.99 -30.05
N GLU A 217 -2.19 11.59 -30.11
CA GLU A 217 -3.18 11.92 -29.08
C GLU A 217 -3.16 13.44 -28.80
N ASN A 218 -2.83 13.84 -27.57
CA ASN A 218 -2.67 15.23 -27.16
C ASN A 218 -1.20 15.70 -27.03
N TYR A 219 -0.26 14.95 -27.60
CA TYR A 219 1.17 15.27 -27.68
C TYR A 219 1.51 15.79 -29.07
N ILE A 220 2.22 16.91 -29.11
CA ILE A 220 2.64 17.56 -30.36
C ILE A 220 4.14 17.85 -30.29
N GLY A 221 4.87 17.33 -31.28
CA GLY A 221 6.29 17.61 -31.50
C GLY A 221 6.48 18.55 -32.69
N ALA A 222 7.37 19.51 -32.55
CA ALA A 222 7.76 20.44 -33.60
C ALA A 222 9.29 20.62 -33.59
N MET A 223 9.91 20.49 -34.76
CA MET A 223 11.37 20.52 -34.91
C MET A 223 11.77 21.45 -36.06
N SER A 224 12.85 22.19 -35.85
CA SER A 224 13.64 22.91 -36.85
C SER A 224 15.09 22.40 -36.78
N LYS A 225 15.99 22.90 -37.62
CA LYS A 225 17.41 22.50 -37.57
C LYS A 225 18.08 22.79 -36.22
N GLU A 226 17.63 23.81 -35.51
CA GLU A 226 18.26 24.30 -34.28
C GLU A 226 17.39 24.14 -33.02
N ASN A 227 16.06 24.08 -33.18
CA ASN A 227 15.11 24.05 -32.06
C ASN A 227 14.20 22.81 -32.15
N MET A 228 13.98 22.14 -31.02
CA MET A 228 13.06 21.01 -30.87
C MET A 228 12.16 21.20 -29.65
N GLN A 229 10.85 21.18 -29.87
CA GLN A 229 9.84 21.34 -28.82
C GLN A 229 8.82 20.20 -28.85
N LEU A 230 8.64 19.51 -27.72
CA LEU A 230 7.58 18.54 -27.50
C LEU A 230 6.71 19.03 -26.35
N PHE A 231 5.39 19.04 -26.53
CA PHE A 231 4.47 19.48 -25.48
C PHE A 231 3.15 18.72 -25.50
N LYS A 232 2.49 18.71 -24.34
CA LYS A 232 1.18 18.08 -24.10
C LYS A 232 0.10 19.15 -23.96
N LEU A 233 -1.03 18.96 -24.64
CA LEU A 233 -2.22 19.78 -24.53
C LEU A 233 -3.18 19.22 -23.49
N TYR A 234 -3.68 20.05 -22.56
CA TYR A 234 -4.67 19.63 -21.57
C TYR A 234 -5.67 20.74 -21.26
N LYS A 235 -6.86 20.34 -20.81
CA LYS A 235 -7.96 21.23 -20.44
C LYS A 235 -7.86 21.59 -18.96
N LYS A 236 -7.90 22.88 -18.62
CA LYS A 236 -7.94 23.33 -17.22
C LYS A 236 -9.38 23.20 -16.69
N CYS A 237 -9.60 22.31 -15.74
CA CYS A 237 -10.83 22.28 -14.95
C CYS A 237 -10.68 23.25 -13.78
N GLY A 238 -11.60 24.21 -13.62
CA GLY A 238 -11.49 25.24 -12.61
C GLY A 238 -11.81 24.71 -11.21
N LYS A 239 -10.79 24.52 -10.37
CA LYS A 239 -10.78 24.70 -8.89
C LYS A 239 -9.42 24.27 -8.34
N GLU A 240 -8.49 25.22 -8.15
CA GLU A 240 -7.41 25.06 -7.17
C GLU A 240 -7.22 26.40 -6.44
N SER A 241 -7.65 26.39 -5.18
CA SER A 241 -7.28 27.37 -4.17
C SER A 241 -5.81 27.14 -3.83
N ALA A 242 -4.99 28.17 -3.97
CA ALA A 242 -3.56 28.12 -3.64
C ALA A 242 -3.38 27.79 -2.14
N VAL A 243 -2.90 26.59 -1.82
CA VAL A 243 -2.34 26.27 -0.52
C VAL A 243 -0.82 26.44 -0.62
N ASN A 244 -0.34 27.58 -0.13
CA ASN A 244 1.07 27.83 0.11
C ASN A 244 1.57 26.91 1.24
N VAL A 245 2.27 25.83 0.91
CA VAL A 245 3.07 25.10 1.88
C VAL A 245 4.49 25.66 1.85
N LYS A 246 4.79 26.54 2.81
CA LYS A 246 6.16 26.86 3.21
C LYS A 246 6.78 25.60 3.81
N LYS A 247 7.86 25.07 3.24
CA LYS A 247 8.73 24.11 3.93
C LYS A 247 10.01 24.79 4.40
N SER A 248 10.17 24.68 5.71
CA SER A 248 11.28 25.10 6.57
C SER A 248 12.63 24.56 6.10
N GLY A 249 13.67 25.35 6.31
CA GLY A 249 15.06 24.93 6.12
C GLY A 249 15.49 23.83 7.09
N CYS A 250 16.40 22.99 6.60
CA CYS A 250 17.31 22.20 7.42
C CYS A 250 18.66 22.23 6.68
N LEU A 251 19.66 22.80 7.33
CA LEU A 251 21.05 22.78 6.92
C LEU A 251 21.63 21.43 7.31
N ASP A 252 22.36 20.77 6.42
CA ASP A 252 23.50 19.93 6.79
C ASP A 252 24.47 19.76 5.62
N PHE A 253 25.76 19.78 5.97
CA PHE A 253 26.93 19.88 5.09
C PHE A 253 27.66 18.54 4.92
N SER A 254 28.20 18.30 3.72
CA SER A 254 29.40 17.49 3.35
C SER A 254 29.31 15.94 3.43
N PHE A 255 29.92 15.10 2.56
CA PHE A 255 30.83 15.27 1.40
C PHE A 255 30.84 13.99 0.50
N GLN A 256 31.09 14.19 -0.81
CA GLN A 256 31.68 13.32 -1.86
C GLN A 256 31.56 11.78 -1.82
N SER A 257 30.92 11.25 -2.88
CA SER A 257 31.46 10.15 -3.68
C SER A 257 31.08 10.32 -5.15
N GLN A 258 32.06 10.21 -6.03
CA GLN A 258 31.95 10.37 -7.49
C GLN A 258 31.10 9.24 -8.10
N SER A 259 29.81 9.52 -8.29
CA SER A 259 28.94 8.91 -9.30
C SER A 259 27.54 9.35 -8.94
N ASP A 260 27.02 10.49 -9.40
CA ASP A 260 25.58 10.70 -9.27
C ASP A 260 24.98 11.63 -10.29
N THR A 261 23.78 11.21 -10.68
CA THR A 261 22.74 11.86 -11.45
C THR A 261 22.54 13.33 -11.09
N ILE A 262 22.27 14.14 -12.12
CA ILE A 262 21.96 15.57 -12.01
C ILE A 262 20.67 15.74 -11.18
N ASP A 263 20.76 16.42 -10.03
CA ASP A 263 19.59 16.81 -9.23
C ASP A 263 18.89 18.03 -9.86
N TYR A 264 17.87 17.76 -10.67
CA TYR A 264 17.07 18.77 -11.38
C TYR A 264 16.38 19.78 -10.45
N GLU A 265 16.03 19.39 -9.21
CA GLU A 265 15.38 20.33 -8.29
C GLU A 265 16.34 21.40 -7.80
N GLN A 266 17.61 21.05 -7.60
CA GLN A 266 18.62 21.99 -7.16
C GLN A 266 18.94 23.00 -8.26
N LEU A 267 19.06 22.55 -9.51
CA LEU A 267 19.24 23.42 -10.68
C LEU A 267 18.06 24.37 -10.92
N LEU A 268 16.81 23.90 -10.80
CA LEU A 268 15.62 24.75 -10.94
C LEU A 268 15.52 25.79 -9.80
N LYS A 269 15.91 25.41 -8.57
CA LYS A 269 15.96 26.35 -7.43
C LYS A 269 17.05 27.39 -7.60
N ASP A 270 18.22 26.99 -8.10
CA ASP A 270 19.34 27.89 -8.39
C ASP A 270 19.00 28.85 -9.56
N GLU A 271 18.20 28.41 -10.54
CA GLU A 271 17.79 29.22 -11.69
C GLU A 271 16.68 30.25 -11.35
N ILE A 272 15.81 29.96 -10.38
CA ILE A 272 14.86 30.95 -9.84
C ILE A 272 15.63 32.05 -9.07
N SER A 273 16.77 31.68 -8.49
CA SER A 273 17.64 32.56 -7.70
C SER A 273 18.54 33.43 -8.58
N ASN A 274 19.02 32.90 -9.71
CA ASN A 274 19.88 33.61 -10.66
C ASN A 274 19.09 34.17 -11.86
N SER A 275 18.61 35.40 -11.71
CA SER A 275 17.96 36.16 -12.81
C SER A 275 18.94 36.73 -13.85
N GLY A 276 20.25 36.44 -13.75
CA GLY A 276 21.29 37.03 -14.58
C GLY A 276 22.21 36.03 -15.28
N LYS A 277 21.89 35.72 -16.54
CA LYS A 277 22.80 35.42 -17.65
C LYS A 277 23.41 34.02 -17.90
N GLU A 278 23.23 32.98 -17.10
CA GLU A 278 23.61 31.62 -17.54
C GLU A 278 22.39 30.74 -17.83
N ARG A 279 22.20 30.39 -19.11
CA ARG A 279 21.19 29.43 -19.57
C ARG A 279 21.61 28.05 -19.08
N VAL A 280 20.68 27.27 -18.54
CA VAL A 280 20.98 25.90 -18.06
C VAL A 280 21.24 24.99 -19.26
N THR A 281 22.52 24.78 -19.56
CA THR A 281 23.01 23.72 -20.44
C THR A 281 22.94 22.40 -19.67
N VAL A 282 22.03 21.51 -20.04
CA VAL A 282 22.02 20.16 -19.47
C VAL A 282 23.01 19.33 -20.25
N ASN A 283 24.06 18.88 -19.57
CA ASN A 283 24.99 17.90 -20.12
C ASN A 283 24.29 16.54 -20.16
N LEU A 284 23.62 16.25 -21.28
CA LEU A 284 23.21 14.89 -21.60
C LEU A 284 24.48 14.02 -21.69
N ALA A 285 24.39 12.76 -21.27
CA ALA A 285 25.51 11.83 -21.31
C ALA A 285 25.92 11.57 -22.77
N SER A 286 26.80 12.42 -23.31
CA SER A 286 27.43 12.19 -24.61
C SER A 286 28.44 11.06 -24.46
N ILE A 287 28.43 10.11 -25.39
CA ILE A 287 29.28 8.93 -25.32
C ILE A 287 30.64 9.32 -25.87
N VAL A 288 31.53 9.88 -25.04
CA VAL A 288 32.87 10.25 -25.54
C VAL A 288 33.97 9.62 -24.71
N ARG A 289 34.51 8.54 -25.31
CA ARG A 289 35.90 8.14 -25.11
C ARG A 289 36.81 9.08 -25.91
N GLU A 290 37.60 9.85 -25.17
CA GLU A 290 38.98 10.34 -25.36
C GLU A 290 39.51 10.91 -26.71
N ASN A 291 38.92 10.69 -27.90
CA ASN A 291 39.65 10.96 -29.16
C ASN A 291 39.05 11.99 -30.15
N SER A 292 38.07 12.82 -29.77
CA SER A 292 37.63 13.94 -30.61
C SER A 292 37.48 15.25 -29.83
N LEU A 293 37.96 16.34 -30.44
CA LEU A 293 37.92 17.71 -29.91
C LEU A 293 36.51 18.31 -29.91
N ILE A 294 35.60 17.79 -30.74
CA ILE A 294 34.26 18.34 -30.97
C ILE A 294 33.29 17.90 -29.86
N TYR A 295 33.44 16.67 -29.35
CA TYR A 295 32.46 16.09 -28.43
C TYR A 295 32.79 16.29 -26.94
N LYS A 296 33.73 17.17 -26.58
CA LYS A 296 33.98 17.53 -25.17
C LYS A 296 32.91 18.46 -24.59
N HIS A 297 32.10 19.10 -25.44
CA HIS A 297 31.08 20.07 -25.05
C HIS A 297 29.68 19.57 -25.46
N SER A 298 28.71 19.63 -24.54
CA SER A 298 27.31 19.31 -24.86
C SER A 298 26.70 20.44 -25.70
N PRO A 299 26.05 20.14 -26.85
CA PRO A 299 25.45 21.16 -27.69
C PRO A 299 24.07 21.63 -27.19
N PHE A 300 23.50 21.05 -26.12
CA PHE A 300 22.09 21.24 -25.76
C PHE A 300 21.83 22.26 -24.66
N THR A 301 20.83 23.11 -24.87
CA THR A 301 20.14 23.85 -23.80
C THR A 301 18.76 23.23 -23.57
N PHE A 302 18.43 22.80 -22.35
CA PHE A 302 17.21 22.02 -22.03
C PHE A 302 16.01 22.87 -21.60
N CYS A 303 16.24 24.11 -21.17
CA CYS A 303 15.19 25.03 -20.72
C CYS A 303 15.40 26.44 -21.30
N ASP A 304 15.22 26.59 -22.62
CA ASP A 304 15.23 27.94 -23.19
C ASP A 304 13.91 28.66 -22.89
N LYS A 305 13.94 29.66 -21.99
CA LYS A 305 12.77 30.49 -21.62
C LYS A 305 12.18 31.25 -22.80
N GLU A 306 12.92 31.42 -23.90
CA GLU A 306 12.43 32.03 -25.14
C GLU A 306 11.57 31.04 -25.94
N MET A 307 11.80 29.73 -25.81
CA MET A 307 10.96 28.71 -26.42
C MET A 307 9.67 28.55 -25.62
N ARG A 308 8.57 29.13 -26.11
CA ARG A 308 7.24 28.97 -25.51
C ARG A 308 6.22 28.70 -26.60
N ALA A 309 5.34 27.74 -26.34
CA ALA A 309 4.14 27.50 -27.14
C ALA A 309 2.96 28.18 -26.44
N THR A 310 2.32 29.14 -27.12
CA THR A 310 1.15 29.84 -26.61
C THR A 310 -0.13 29.36 -27.30
N VAL A 311 -1.14 29.00 -26.52
CA VAL A 311 -2.46 28.61 -27.02
C VAL A 311 -3.39 29.82 -27.02
N SER A 312 -4.01 30.06 -28.16
CA SER A 312 -5.07 31.05 -28.36
C SER A 312 -6.31 30.36 -28.92
N THR A 313 -7.50 30.79 -28.50
CA THR A 313 -8.78 30.28 -28.98
C THR A 313 -9.44 31.30 -29.90
N ASN A 314 -9.87 30.89 -31.09
CA ASN A 314 -10.36 31.77 -32.16
C ASN A 314 -11.85 32.16 -32.04
N SER A 315 -12.58 31.81 -30.97
CA SER A 315 -14.02 32.13 -30.82
C SER A 315 -14.28 33.24 -29.79
N PRO A 316 -14.92 34.36 -30.17
CA PRO A 316 -15.40 35.38 -29.22
C PRO A 316 -16.70 35.00 -28.51
N LEU A 317 -17.43 33.98 -29.00
CA LEU A 317 -18.82 33.67 -28.64
C LEU A 317 -19.01 32.46 -27.72
N GLU A 318 -18.00 31.58 -27.52
CA GLU A 318 -18.06 30.45 -26.58
C GLU A 318 -17.17 30.65 -25.34
N ASN A 319 -17.09 31.90 -24.88
CA ASN A 319 -16.09 32.37 -23.93
C ASN A 319 -16.32 31.98 -22.44
N LYS A 320 -16.88 30.80 -22.14
CA LYS A 320 -17.11 30.40 -20.73
C LYS A 320 -16.77 28.99 -20.27
N MET A 321 -16.30 28.04 -21.09
CA MET A 321 -16.19 26.65 -20.56
C MET A 321 -14.85 25.91 -20.66
N CYS A 322 -13.87 26.28 -21.48
CA CYS A 322 -12.61 25.50 -21.55
C CYS A 322 -11.39 26.38 -21.85
N SER A 323 -10.50 26.61 -20.86
CA SER A 323 -9.15 27.12 -21.15
C SER A 323 -8.18 25.95 -21.35
N TYR A 324 -7.59 25.85 -22.53
CA TYR A 324 -6.54 24.86 -22.82
C TYR A 324 -5.17 25.43 -22.43
N LYS A 325 -4.32 24.58 -21.86
CA LYS A 325 -2.94 24.91 -21.51
C LYS A 325 -1.97 23.94 -22.18
N VAL A 326 -0.77 24.46 -22.42
CA VAL A 326 0.38 23.68 -22.88
C VAL A 326 1.23 23.30 -21.67
N LYS A 327 1.62 22.04 -21.59
CA LYS A 327 2.72 21.58 -20.73
C LYS A 327 3.89 21.22 -21.62
N ASN A 328 4.96 22.00 -21.54
CA ASN A 328 6.20 21.66 -22.26
C ASN A 328 6.83 20.42 -21.63
N LEU A 329 7.26 19.48 -22.46
CA LEU A 329 7.93 18.24 -22.07
C LEU A 329 9.41 18.27 -22.47
N ILE A 330 9.69 18.69 -23.69
CA ILE A 330 11.06 18.85 -24.22
C ILE A 330 11.18 20.24 -24.83
N GLN A 331 12.26 20.96 -24.51
CA GLN A 331 12.59 22.27 -25.06
C GLN A 331 14.10 22.35 -25.33
N LEU A 332 14.54 21.79 -26.45
CA LEU A 332 15.95 21.74 -26.80
C LEU A 332 16.29 22.82 -27.83
N ARG A 333 17.37 23.55 -27.57
CA ARG A 333 18.03 24.43 -28.54
C ARG A 333 19.51 24.06 -28.65
N LEU A 334 20.00 23.90 -29.87
CA LEU A 334 21.42 23.64 -30.14
C LEU A 334 22.23 24.93 -30.03
N VAL A 335 23.40 24.84 -29.40
CA VAL A 335 24.36 25.94 -29.28
C VAL A 335 25.52 25.68 -30.24
N PRO A 336 25.94 26.67 -31.05
CA PRO A 336 27.12 26.53 -31.90
C PRO A 336 28.37 26.24 -31.05
N ILE A 337 29.08 25.15 -31.34
CA ILE A 337 30.31 24.79 -30.62
C ILE A 337 31.47 25.62 -31.17
N MET A 338 32.04 26.46 -30.30
CA MET A 338 33.24 27.24 -30.60
C MET A 338 34.48 26.40 -30.26
N ILE A 339 35.30 26.08 -31.25
CA ILE A 339 36.58 25.39 -31.04
C ILE A 339 37.70 26.43 -31.13
N ASP A 340 38.42 26.66 -30.02
CA ASP A 340 39.44 27.72 -29.88
C ASP A 340 40.57 27.69 -30.94
N ASN A 341 40.74 26.58 -31.68
CA ASN A 341 41.81 26.37 -32.65
C ASN A 341 41.36 26.20 -34.11
N ALA A 342 40.06 26.29 -34.44
CA ALA A 342 39.57 26.13 -35.81
C ALA A 342 38.79 27.37 -36.28
N GLN A 343 39.17 27.96 -37.41
CA GLN A 343 38.44 29.05 -38.08
C GLN A 343 37.03 28.64 -38.59
N ARG A 344 36.56 27.43 -38.30
CA ARG A 344 35.27 26.89 -38.72
C ARG A 344 34.43 26.56 -37.50
N HIS A 345 33.28 27.23 -37.40
CA HIS A 345 32.20 26.83 -36.51
C HIS A 345 31.70 25.44 -36.92
N ILE A 346 31.65 24.50 -35.98
CA ILE A 346 31.00 23.21 -36.20
C ILE A 346 29.58 23.36 -35.68
N VAL A 347 28.61 23.38 -36.59
CA VAL A 347 27.20 23.54 -36.28
C VAL A 347 26.56 22.15 -36.30
N GLU A 348 26.14 21.69 -35.14
CA GLU A 348 25.29 20.50 -35.02
C GLU A 348 23.85 20.87 -35.40
N GLU A 349 23.13 19.93 -36.04
CA GLU A 349 21.75 20.13 -36.47
C GLU A 349 20.88 18.94 -36.04
N PHE A 350 19.61 19.21 -35.73
CA PHE A 350 18.61 18.16 -35.62
C PHE A 350 18.27 17.61 -37.01
N LYS A 351 18.45 16.30 -37.21
CA LYS A 351 18.18 15.63 -38.49
C LYS A 351 16.77 15.08 -38.55
N THR A 352 16.32 14.41 -37.50
CA THR A 352 14.98 13.83 -37.45
C THR A 352 14.51 13.61 -36.01
N PHE A 353 13.20 13.51 -35.84
CA PHE A 353 12.60 12.99 -34.62
C PHE A 353 11.44 12.05 -34.97
N VAL A 354 11.11 11.14 -34.05
CA VAL A 354 10.01 10.18 -34.18
C VAL A 354 9.21 10.16 -32.88
N LEU A 355 7.89 10.32 -32.98
CA LEU A 355 6.96 10.24 -31.86
C LEU A 355 6.13 8.95 -31.94
N LYS A 356 6.19 8.09 -30.91
CA LYS A 356 5.49 6.80 -30.89
C LYS A 356 4.59 6.64 -29.65
N PRO A 357 3.27 6.51 -29.81
CA PRO A 357 2.38 6.08 -28.73
C PRO A 357 2.57 4.62 -28.40
N LEU A 358 2.40 4.29 -27.11
CA LEU A 358 2.51 2.92 -26.63
C LEU A 358 1.25 2.56 -25.87
N TYR A 359 0.44 1.68 -26.47
CA TYR A 359 -0.84 1.23 -25.91
C TYR A 359 -0.65 -0.12 -25.21
N VAL A 360 -1.09 -0.22 -23.96
CA VAL A 360 -0.99 -1.39 -23.08
C VAL A 360 -2.38 -1.77 -22.54
N ASP A 361 -2.54 -3.03 -22.12
CA ASP A 361 -3.82 -3.55 -21.61
C ASP A 361 -4.30 -2.83 -20.33
N GLU A 362 -5.61 -2.62 -20.22
CA GLU A 362 -6.23 -1.91 -19.09
C GLU A 362 -6.01 -2.63 -17.75
N VAL A 363 -5.85 -3.96 -17.79
CA VAL A 363 -5.61 -4.81 -16.61
C VAL A 363 -4.35 -4.40 -15.85
N PHE A 364 -3.34 -3.86 -16.56
CA PHE A 364 -2.09 -3.42 -15.95
C PHE A 364 -2.17 -2.00 -15.37
N LYS A 365 -3.31 -1.30 -15.50
CA LYS A 365 -3.50 0.05 -14.95
C LYS A 365 -4.38 0.03 -13.72
N LYS A 366 -3.85 0.52 -12.60
CA LYS A 366 -4.67 0.86 -11.42
C LYS A 366 -5.54 2.05 -11.79
N SER A 367 -6.85 1.84 -11.92
CA SER A 367 -7.80 2.88 -12.29
C SER A 367 -7.89 3.97 -11.21
N LYS A 368 -7.15 5.07 -11.37
CA LYS A 368 -7.62 6.35 -10.85
C LYS A 368 -8.84 6.70 -11.72
N LYS A 369 -10.00 6.93 -11.08
CA LYS A 369 -11.18 7.50 -11.75
C LYS A 369 -10.79 8.88 -12.26
N GLU A 370 -10.30 8.99 -13.51
CA GLU A 370 -10.29 10.28 -14.18
C GLU A 370 -11.75 10.70 -14.36
N THR A 371 -12.01 11.96 -14.00
CA THR A 371 -13.30 12.61 -14.19
C THR A 371 -13.59 12.61 -15.69
N GLU A 372 -14.77 12.11 -16.08
CA GLU A 372 -15.31 12.20 -17.44
C GLU A 372 -15.47 13.68 -17.85
N GLY A 373 -14.37 14.31 -18.23
CA GLY A 373 -14.34 15.59 -18.89
C GLY A 373 -13.99 15.34 -20.34
N ASP A 374 -14.86 15.76 -21.27
CA ASP A 374 -14.61 15.76 -22.71
C ASP A 374 -13.19 16.26 -23.03
N ASN A 375 -12.27 15.32 -23.27
CA ASN A 375 -10.92 15.61 -23.73
C ASN A 375 -10.94 15.51 -25.25
N VAL A 376 -11.27 16.63 -25.88
CA VAL A 376 -11.44 16.80 -27.35
C VAL A 376 -10.27 16.25 -28.21
N PHE A 377 -9.09 16.02 -27.62
CA PHE A 377 -7.86 15.56 -28.30
C PHE A 377 -7.40 14.16 -27.91
N ARG A 378 -8.14 13.47 -27.03
CA ARG A 378 -7.84 12.08 -26.67
C ARG A 378 -8.78 11.14 -27.41
N SER A 379 -8.27 10.01 -27.85
CA SER A 379 -9.07 8.93 -28.41
C SER A 379 -9.86 8.21 -27.31
N ASP A 380 -10.89 7.47 -27.71
CA ASP A 380 -11.61 6.54 -26.84
C ASP A 380 -10.67 5.47 -26.23
N PHE A 381 -9.54 5.23 -26.89
CA PHE A 381 -8.50 4.29 -26.48
C PHE A 381 -7.41 4.92 -25.61
N SER A 382 -7.54 6.18 -25.21
CA SER A 382 -6.60 6.84 -24.31
C SER A 382 -6.45 6.12 -22.96
N LYS A 383 -7.47 5.35 -22.53
CA LYS A 383 -7.38 4.44 -21.37
C LYS A 383 -6.28 3.40 -21.53
N CYS A 384 -6.00 2.96 -22.75
CA CYS A 384 -4.92 2.01 -23.07
C CYS A 384 -3.56 2.70 -23.23
N LEU A 385 -3.45 4.03 -23.34
CA LEU A 385 -2.17 4.71 -23.59
C LEU A 385 -1.23 4.62 -22.37
N GLY A 386 -0.24 3.73 -22.39
CA GLY A 386 0.72 3.56 -21.29
C GLY A 386 1.68 4.75 -21.16
N GLY A 387 2.10 5.29 -22.31
CA GLY A 387 2.97 6.46 -22.41
C GLY A 387 3.31 6.80 -23.86
N VAL A 388 4.11 7.83 -24.05
CA VAL A 388 4.60 8.28 -25.35
C VAL A 388 6.12 8.32 -25.35
N SER A 389 6.74 7.69 -26.35
CA SER A 389 8.18 7.74 -26.56
C SER A 389 8.54 8.70 -27.68
N CYS A 390 9.59 9.49 -27.48
CA CYS A 390 10.11 10.43 -28.46
C CYS A 390 11.59 10.16 -28.69
N MET A 391 11.98 9.84 -29.92
CA MET A 391 13.37 9.72 -30.33
C MET A 391 13.78 11.00 -31.06
N ILE A 392 14.88 11.63 -30.65
CA ILE A 392 15.43 12.83 -31.29
C ILE A 392 16.84 12.50 -31.75
N ALA A 393 17.16 12.70 -33.03
CA ALA A 393 18.51 12.53 -33.54
C ALA A 393 19.14 13.84 -33.97
N THR A 394 20.37 14.03 -33.49
CA THR A 394 21.32 14.99 -34.07
C THR A 394 22.09 14.32 -35.20
N GLN A 395 23.32 14.75 -35.49
CA GLN A 395 24.08 14.22 -36.60
C GLN A 395 24.58 12.78 -36.36
N GLN A 396 25.00 12.43 -35.15
CA GLN A 396 25.60 11.10 -34.86
C GLN A 396 25.11 10.46 -33.55
N GLU A 397 24.23 11.12 -32.80
CA GLU A 397 23.62 10.59 -31.59
C GLU A 397 22.09 10.68 -31.66
N GLY A 398 21.42 9.67 -31.10
CA GLY A 398 19.96 9.63 -30.92
C GLY A 398 19.60 9.56 -29.44
N TYR A 399 18.68 10.41 -28.99
CA TYR A 399 18.23 10.51 -27.62
C TYR A 399 16.79 10.01 -27.49
N LEU A 400 16.59 8.96 -26.70
CA LEU A 400 15.27 8.36 -26.47
C LEU A 400 14.66 8.89 -25.18
N PHE A 401 13.53 9.59 -25.29
CA PHE A 401 12.72 10.06 -24.18
C PHE A 401 11.44 9.23 -24.04
N HIS A 402 10.96 9.05 -22.81
CA HIS A 402 9.66 8.42 -22.55
C HIS A 402 8.88 9.15 -21.48
N PHE A 403 7.59 9.33 -21.74
CA PHE A 403 6.66 10.04 -20.87
C PHE A 403 5.51 9.10 -20.48
N ASP A 404 5.50 8.70 -19.20
CA ASP A 404 4.44 7.87 -18.63
C ASP A 404 3.15 8.68 -18.41
N GLU A 405 1.98 8.05 -18.64
CA GLU A 405 0.68 8.72 -18.41
C GLU A 405 0.23 8.66 -16.94
N LEU A 406 0.66 7.64 -16.19
CA LEU A 406 0.23 7.34 -14.81
C LEU A 406 1.09 8.00 -13.71
N GLY A 407 2.32 8.39 -14.03
CA GLY A 407 3.16 9.12 -13.08
C GLY A 407 2.52 10.48 -12.80
N GLU A 408 2.35 10.83 -11.51
CA GLU A 408 2.27 12.25 -11.17
C GLU A 408 3.46 12.89 -11.85
N LEU A 409 3.19 13.76 -12.82
CA LEU A 409 4.22 14.43 -13.61
C LEU A 409 4.96 15.42 -12.71
N SER A 410 5.70 14.90 -11.73
CA SER A 410 6.74 15.59 -11.04
C SER A 410 7.72 16.01 -12.13
N THR A 411 8.03 17.29 -12.14
CA THR A 411 8.89 17.91 -13.14
C THR A 411 10.37 17.56 -12.85
N SER A 412 10.60 16.38 -12.24
CA SER A 412 11.75 16.03 -11.42
C SER A 412 12.42 14.70 -11.80
N SER A 413 11.92 13.97 -12.81
CA SER A 413 12.62 12.80 -13.34
C SER A 413 13.22 13.11 -14.71
N ASP A 414 14.50 12.80 -14.89
CA ASP A 414 15.11 12.72 -16.22
C ASP A 414 14.32 11.70 -17.07
N ASN A 415 13.67 12.19 -18.12
CA ASN A 415 12.84 11.39 -19.01
C ASN A 415 13.66 10.77 -20.16
N CYS A 416 14.95 11.12 -20.28
CA CYS A 416 15.87 10.49 -21.23
C CYS A 416 16.22 9.08 -20.73
N ILE A 417 15.77 8.05 -21.46
CA ILE A 417 16.02 6.66 -21.11
C ILE A 417 17.41 6.21 -21.56
N ALA A 418 17.78 6.55 -22.80
CA ALA A 418 18.95 5.96 -23.45
C ALA A 418 19.48 6.83 -24.60
N VAL A 419 20.78 6.74 -24.85
CA VAL A 419 21.50 7.43 -25.94
C VAL A 419 22.05 6.39 -26.92
N TYR A 420 21.73 6.58 -28.20
CA TYR A 420 22.07 5.71 -29.32
C TYR A 420 23.19 6.35 -30.14
N PRO A 421 24.43 5.84 -30.08
CA PRO A 421 25.50 6.32 -30.94
C PRO A 421 25.41 5.63 -32.31
N PHE A 422 25.40 6.43 -33.38
CA PHE A 422 25.42 5.94 -34.76
C PHE A 422 26.86 5.80 -35.27
N THR A 423 27.10 4.91 -36.23
CA THR A 423 28.47 4.69 -36.75
C THR A 423 28.90 5.74 -37.79
N ALA A 424 27.93 6.42 -38.40
CA ALA A 424 28.10 7.50 -39.36
C ALA A 424 26.97 8.54 -39.23
N PRO A 425 27.08 9.73 -39.87
CA PRO A 425 26.02 10.72 -39.85
C PRO A 425 24.68 10.17 -40.32
N ILE A 426 23.60 10.55 -39.62
CA ILE A 426 22.26 10.03 -39.88
C ILE A 426 21.44 10.92 -40.82
N PHE A 427 20.68 10.27 -41.71
CA PHE A 427 19.66 10.92 -42.55
C PHE A 427 18.29 10.86 -41.89
N GLN A 428 17.82 9.65 -41.54
CA GLN A 428 16.47 9.43 -41.03
C GLN A 428 16.42 8.20 -40.10
N LEU A 429 15.41 8.17 -39.23
CA LEU A 429 15.12 7.12 -38.26
C LEU A 429 13.70 6.60 -38.46
N VAL A 430 13.52 5.29 -38.24
CA VAL A 430 12.21 4.70 -37.97
C VAL A 430 12.28 3.80 -36.74
N MET A 431 11.16 3.70 -36.02
CA MET A 431 11.10 3.04 -34.72
C MET A 431 10.07 1.92 -34.70
N GLU A 432 10.55 0.67 -34.72
CA GLU A 432 9.75 -0.52 -34.48
C GLU A 432 9.38 -0.67 -33.01
N ASP A 433 8.70 -1.75 -32.65
CA ASP A 433 8.30 -2.03 -31.27
C ASP A 433 9.51 -2.41 -30.40
N TYR A 434 10.53 -3.02 -30.99
CA TYR A 434 11.70 -3.54 -30.28
C TYR A 434 13.06 -3.18 -30.92
N PHE A 435 13.09 -2.69 -32.17
CA PHE A 435 14.30 -2.19 -32.83
C PHE A 435 14.19 -0.74 -33.31
N LEU A 436 15.32 -0.03 -33.28
CA LEU A 436 15.52 1.28 -33.89
C LEU A 436 16.30 1.09 -35.18
N HIS A 437 15.78 1.56 -36.31
CA HIS A 437 16.48 1.53 -37.58
C HIS A 437 16.96 2.94 -37.94
N ALA A 438 18.27 3.08 -38.06
CA ALA A 438 18.96 4.31 -38.42
C ALA A 438 19.55 4.19 -39.82
N LEU A 439 19.12 5.09 -40.71
CA LEU A 439 19.70 5.23 -42.02
C LEU A 439 20.85 6.24 -41.94
N THR A 440 22.08 5.75 -42.02
CA THR A 440 23.30 6.54 -41.97
C THR A 440 23.94 6.66 -43.35
N GLU A 441 24.92 7.55 -43.51
CA GLU A 441 25.72 7.70 -44.72
C GLU A 441 26.35 6.38 -45.20
N THR A 442 26.62 5.46 -44.27
CA THR A 442 27.23 4.15 -44.56
C THR A 442 26.22 3.04 -44.82
N GLY A 443 24.92 3.26 -44.56
CA GLY A 443 23.86 2.27 -44.77
C GLY A 443 22.84 2.19 -43.64
N LEU A 444 22.28 1.00 -43.44
CA LEU A 444 21.23 0.75 -42.45
C LEU A 444 21.80 0.09 -41.20
N GLU A 445 21.54 0.71 -40.05
CA GLU A 445 21.91 0.24 -38.72
C GLU A 445 20.66 -0.10 -37.90
N SER A 446 20.63 -1.25 -37.23
CA SER A 446 19.51 -1.70 -36.40
C SER A 446 19.94 -1.90 -34.95
N TYR A 447 19.31 -1.20 -34.00
CA TYR A 447 19.66 -1.21 -32.56
C TYR A 447 18.52 -1.72 -31.69
N THR A 448 18.82 -2.34 -30.53
CA THR A 448 17.77 -2.73 -29.55
C THR A 448 17.15 -1.52 -28.84
N LEU A 449 15.83 -1.54 -28.65
CA LEU A 449 15.09 -0.45 -28.01
C LEU A 449 14.97 -0.60 -26.47
N ARG A 450 15.26 0.49 -25.74
CA ARG A 450 15.12 0.54 -24.28
C ARG A 450 13.72 0.91 -23.78
N ILE A 451 12.82 1.30 -24.70
CA ILE A 451 11.42 1.64 -24.42
C ILE A 451 10.74 0.55 -23.59
N GLY A 452 10.93 -0.70 -23.99
CA GLY A 452 10.27 -1.82 -23.34
C GLY A 452 10.68 -2.04 -21.89
N HIS A 453 11.95 -1.76 -21.59
CA HIS A 453 12.50 -1.91 -20.25
C HIS A 453 11.85 -0.89 -19.31
N LYS A 454 11.79 0.38 -19.73
CA LYS A 454 11.18 1.47 -18.95
C LYS A 454 9.71 1.19 -18.65
N ILE A 455 8.94 0.78 -19.65
CA ILE A 455 7.50 0.51 -19.52
C ILE A 455 7.22 -0.68 -18.60
N CYS A 456 8.04 -1.73 -18.67
CA CYS A 456 7.88 -2.87 -17.77
C CYS A 456 8.14 -2.49 -16.31
N HIS A 457 9.06 -1.56 -16.05
CA HIS A 457 9.32 -1.00 -14.72
C HIS A 457 8.23 -0.01 -14.27
N SER A 458 7.58 0.74 -15.19
CA SER A 458 6.52 1.69 -14.84
C SER A 458 5.15 1.04 -14.62
N LEU A 459 4.81 -0.01 -15.40
CA LEU A 459 3.53 -0.74 -15.26
C LEU A 459 3.59 -1.92 -14.27
N GLY A 460 4.76 -2.53 -14.09
CA GLY A 460 4.92 -3.65 -13.17
C GLY A 460 5.32 -3.16 -11.78
N ASN A 461 4.62 -3.59 -10.73
CA ASN A 461 5.27 -3.76 -9.43
C ASN A 461 6.36 -4.83 -9.66
N VAL A 462 7.57 -4.44 -10.07
CA VAL A 462 8.75 -5.31 -10.19
C VAL A 462 9.18 -5.65 -8.76
N ASP A 463 8.36 -6.46 -8.10
CA ASP A 463 8.69 -7.10 -6.86
C ASP A 463 9.59 -8.26 -7.30
N SER A 464 10.90 -8.18 -7.06
CA SER A 464 11.94 -9.17 -7.44
C SER A 464 11.69 -10.61 -6.92
N VAL A 465 10.47 -10.87 -6.47
CA VAL A 465 9.88 -12.11 -5.95
C VAL A 465 8.87 -12.72 -6.93
N ASN A 466 8.10 -11.93 -7.68
CA ASN A 466 7.02 -12.42 -8.58
C ASN A 466 7.27 -12.08 -10.05
N VAL A 467 7.81 -10.89 -10.33
CA VAL A 467 8.08 -10.43 -11.70
C VAL A 467 9.48 -9.81 -11.73
N ALA A 468 10.30 -10.27 -12.66
CA ALA A 468 11.61 -9.67 -12.94
C ALA A 468 11.57 -8.91 -14.26
N CYS A 469 12.39 -7.88 -14.37
CA CYS A 469 12.62 -7.17 -15.62
C CYS A 469 14.12 -6.84 -15.72
N PRO A 470 14.74 -7.05 -16.89
CA PRO A 470 16.11 -6.60 -17.12
C PRO A 470 16.29 -5.10 -16.82
N PRO A 471 17.47 -4.69 -16.34
CA PRO A 471 17.73 -3.30 -16.02
C PRO A 471 17.81 -2.44 -17.29
N VAL A 472 17.41 -1.17 -17.19
CA VAL A 472 17.42 -0.22 -18.31
C VAL A 472 18.84 0.25 -18.65
N SER A 473 19.76 0.17 -17.69
CA SER A 473 21.15 0.62 -17.78
C SER A 473 22.07 -0.27 -18.63
N ASP A 474 21.57 -1.43 -19.09
CA ASP A 474 22.37 -2.34 -19.90
C ASP A 474 22.74 -1.71 -21.25
N ALA A 475 23.98 -1.98 -21.71
CA ALA A 475 24.51 -1.40 -22.93
C ALA A 475 23.65 -1.79 -24.15
N ILE A 476 23.32 -0.82 -25.01
CA ILE A 476 22.53 -1.09 -26.23
C ILE A 476 23.29 -2.05 -27.16
N CYS A 477 22.57 -2.89 -27.91
CA CYS A 477 23.14 -3.78 -28.92
C CYS A 477 22.85 -3.27 -30.34
N LEU A 478 23.89 -3.18 -31.17
CA LEU A 478 23.79 -3.02 -32.63
C LEU A 478 23.62 -4.42 -33.21
N VAL A 479 22.39 -4.75 -33.61
CA VAL A 479 21.99 -6.10 -34.03
C VAL A 479 22.08 -6.34 -35.53
N GLY A 480 22.14 -5.27 -36.33
CA GLY A 480 22.23 -5.33 -37.77
C GLY A 480 22.99 -4.13 -38.33
N LEU A 481 23.87 -4.38 -39.30
CA LEU A 481 24.64 -3.38 -40.01
C LEU A 481 24.72 -3.82 -41.47
N ARG A 482 24.04 -3.11 -42.38
CA ARG A 482 23.99 -3.47 -43.80
C ARG A 482 24.24 -2.24 -44.68
N PRO A 483 25.19 -2.28 -45.61
CA PRO A 483 25.42 -1.15 -46.52
C PRO A 483 24.28 -1.06 -47.53
N PHE A 484 23.75 0.15 -47.69
CA PHE A 484 22.86 0.52 -48.80
C PHE A 484 23.37 1.83 -49.39
N LEU A 485 23.38 1.94 -50.71
CA LEU A 485 23.94 3.09 -51.42
C LEU A 485 22.82 3.99 -51.93
N GLY A 486 23.00 5.30 -51.80
CA GLY A 486 22.11 6.30 -52.37
C GLY A 486 20.69 6.31 -51.77
N VAL A 487 20.47 5.67 -50.62
CA VAL A 487 19.16 5.69 -49.95
C VAL A 487 18.91 7.07 -49.33
N GLU A 488 17.80 7.70 -49.71
CA GLU A 488 17.40 9.01 -49.20
C GLU A 488 16.26 8.91 -48.19
N GLN A 489 15.38 7.91 -48.32
CA GLN A 489 14.21 7.77 -47.45
C GLN A 489 14.05 6.36 -46.90
N ILE A 490 13.55 6.29 -45.66
CA ILE A 490 13.22 5.05 -44.96
C ILE A 490 11.79 5.15 -44.39
N LEU A 491 11.00 4.11 -44.62
CA LEU A 491 9.61 4.02 -44.15
C LEU A 491 9.34 2.67 -43.51
N LEU A 492 8.47 2.66 -42.52
CA LEU A 492 8.06 1.46 -41.81
C LEU A 492 6.60 1.12 -42.14
N ALA A 493 6.37 -0.07 -42.68
CA ALA A 493 5.07 -0.72 -42.76
C ALA A 493 4.92 -1.73 -41.60
N ASN A 494 3.80 -2.46 -41.53
CA ASN A 494 3.59 -3.40 -40.43
C ASN A 494 4.58 -4.56 -40.45
N ASN A 495 4.88 -5.08 -41.65
CA ASN A 495 5.77 -6.22 -41.83
C ASN A 495 6.96 -5.93 -42.75
N HIS A 496 7.11 -4.70 -43.26
CA HIS A 496 8.15 -4.35 -44.22
C HIS A 496 8.85 -3.04 -43.83
N LEU A 497 10.16 -3.00 -44.09
CA LEU A 497 10.99 -1.80 -44.05
C LEU A 497 11.31 -1.40 -45.48
N LEU A 498 10.93 -0.19 -45.88
CA LEU A 498 11.13 0.31 -47.23
C LEU A 498 12.29 1.29 -47.27
N LEU A 499 13.19 1.12 -48.24
CA LEU A 499 14.28 2.05 -48.53
C LEU A 499 14.13 2.54 -49.97
N LEU A 500 14.13 3.86 -50.15
CA LEU A 500 14.13 4.48 -51.48
C LEU A 500 15.52 5.04 -51.76
N ALA A 501 16.14 4.53 -52.82
CA ALA A 501 17.45 4.96 -53.28
C ALA A 501 17.39 5.71 -54.61
N ASN A 502 18.07 6.84 -54.63
CA ASN A 502 18.24 7.65 -55.82
C ASN A 502 19.39 7.08 -56.67
N ALA A 503 19.10 6.74 -57.93
CA ALA A 503 20.05 6.07 -58.82
C ALA A 503 21.23 6.98 -59.24
N ASP A 504 21.02 8.30 -59.30
CA ASP A 504 22.00 9.28 -59.81
C ASP A 504 23.19 9.52 -58.86
N ILE A 505 23.07 9.10 -57.60
CA ILE A 505 24.11 9.25 -56.56
C ILE A 505 25.02 8.00 -56.48
N SER A 506 24.73 6.96 -57.27
CA SER A 506 25.53 5.74 -57.29
C SER A 506 26.84 5.93 -58.11
N PRO A 507 28.03 5.61 -57.56
CA PRO A 507 29.30 5.78 -58.26
C PRO A 507 29.53 4.79 -59.41
N THR A 508 28.56 3.92 -59.71
CA THR A 508 28.70 2.79 -60.66
C THR A 508 27.97 2.96 -61.99
N HIS A 509 27.27 4.06 -62.25
CA HIS A 509 26.74 4.33 -63.60
C HIS A 509 27.65 5.25 -64.41
N SER A 510 28.56 4.61 -65.14
CA SER A 510 29.19 5.17 -66.32
C SER A 510 28.14 5.38 -67.43
N VAL A 511 27.98 6.63 -67.88
CA VAL A 511 27.69 7.05 -69.27
C VAL A 511 26.99 6.00 -70.17
N ALA A 512 25.65 5.93 -70.08
CA ALA A 512 24.66 5.56 -71.12
C ALA A 512 23.32 5.38 -70.37
N SER A 513 22.23 6.09 -70.65
CA SER A 513 21.65 6.45 -71.94
C SER A 513 20.73 7.67 -71.77
N ASN A 514 20.89 8.68 -72.62
CA ASN A 514 19.86 9.69 -72.85
C ASN A 514 18.63 9.02 -73.48
N SER A 515 17.73 8.47 -72.65
CA SER A 515 16.35 8.21 -73.04
C SER A 515 15.54 9.48 -72.83
N SER A 516 14.88 9.94 -73.89
CA SER A 516 14.08 11.16 -74.01
C SER A 516 12.76 11.16 -73.21
N SER A 517 12.73 10.49 -72.06
CA SER A 517 11.60 10.46 -71.12
C SER A 517 11.97 11.29 -69.90
N ASN A 518 11.21 12.35 -69.61
CA ASN A 518 11.39 13.23 -68.44
C ASN A 518 11.23 12.54 -67.06
N ALA A 519 11.13 11.22 -67.00
CA ALA A 519 10.92 10.46 -65.77
C ALA A 519 12.26 9.96 -65.21
N VAL A 520 12.64 10.48 -64.03
CA VAL A 520 13.74 9.97 -63.21
C VAL A 520 13.21 8.76 -62.42
N TYR A 521 14.02 7.71 -62.28
CA TYR A 521 13.62 6.48 -61.58
C TYR A 521 14.47 6.24 -60.33
N TRP A 522 13.81 5.80 -59.26
CA TRP A 522 14.42 5.41 -58.00
C TRP A 522 14.36 3.90 -57.80
N THR A 523 15.24 3.38 -56.95
CA THR A 523 15.26 1.97 -56.55
C THR A 523 14.54 1.81 -55.21
N LEU A 524 13.48 1.02 -55.19
CA LEU A 524 12.74 0.62 -53.99
C LEU A 524 13.28 -0.72 -53.47
N TYR A 525 13.82 -0.73 -52.26
CA TYR A 525 14.09 -1.93 -51.51
C TYR A 525 12.93 -2.19 -50.53
N SER A 526 12.21 -3.28 -50.73
CA SER A 526 11.22 -3.79 -49.76
C SER A 526 11.86 -4.92 -48.96
N LEU A 527 12.10 -4.67 -47.67
CA LEU A 527 12.75 -5.61 -46.75
C LEU A 527 11.70 -6.19 -45.80
N GLU A 528 11.45 -7.49 -45.85
CA GLU A 528 10.48 -8.14 -44.98
C GLU A 528 11.06 -8.33 -43.56
N LEU A 529 10.31 -7.87 -42.56
CA LEU A 529 10.72 -7.87 -41.16
C LEU A 529 10.57 -9.26 -40.52
N PRO A 530 11.54 -9.69 -39.71
CA PRO A 530 11.45 -10.96 -39.00
C PRO A 530 10.37 -10.90 -37.92
N THR A 531 9.66 -12.01 -37.70
CA THR A 531 8.73 -12.12 -36.58
C THR A 531 9.49 -12.11 -35.23
N PRO A 532 8.85 -11.68 -34.12
CA PRO A 532 9.48 -11.71 -32.79
C PRO A 532 10.02 -13.09 -32.39
N LYS A 533 9.38 -14.16 -32.87
CA LYS A 533 9.81 -15.55 -32.68
C LYS A 533 11.12 -15.86 -33.42
N THR A 534 11.23 -15.43 -34.68
CA THR A 534 12.45 -15.57 -35.48
C THR A 534 13.61 -14.82 -34.83
N VAL A 535 13.37 -13.56 -34.44
CA VAL A 535 14.36 -12.73 -33.75
C VAL A 535 14.85 -13.38 -32.46
N PHE A 536 13.95 -13.92 -31.64
CA PHE A 536 14.32 -14.64 -30.42
C PHE A 536 15.20 -15.85 -30.72
N ASN A 537 14.84 -16.66 -31.72
CA ASN A 537 15.62 -17.84 -32.10
C ASN A 537 17.03 -17.47 -32.57
N ASP A 538 17.16 -16.44 -33.41
CA ASP A 538 18.46 -15.99 -33.93
C ASP A 538 19.37 -15.50 -32.79
N ILE A 539 18.83 -14.68 -31.88
CA ILE A 539 19.58 -14.21 -30.71
C ILE A 539 19.93 -15.38 -29.78
N SER A 540 19.00 -16.31 -29.57
CA SER A 540 19.19 -17.49 -28.69
C SER A 540 20.28 -18.43 -29.22
N ILE A 541 20.38 -18.64 -30.53
CA ILE A 541 21.45 -19.44 -31.14
C ILE A 541 22.81 -18.82 -30.82
N VAL A 542 22.97 -17.51 -31.03
CA VAL A 542 24.22 -16.80 -30.74
C VAL A 542 24.52 -16.76 -29.24
N ALA A 543 23.50 -16.54 -28.41
CA ALA A 543 23.65 -16.57 -26.95
C ALA A 543 24.16 -17.94 -26.48
N ASN A 544 23.57 -19.03 -26.96
CA ASN A 544 23.91 -20.39 -26.55
C ASN A 544 25.37 -20.79 -26.85
N ILE A 545 25.98 -20.24 -27.90
CA ILE A 545 27.42 -20.42 -28.19
C ILE A 545 28.28 -19.89 -27.03
N HIS A 546 27.85 -18.80 -26.41
CA HIS A 546 28.55 -18.17 -25.28
C HIS A 546 28.08 -18.65 -23.91
N ARG A 547 27.16 -19.63 -23.82
CA ARG A 547 26.53 -20.08 -22.56
C ARG A 547 27.54 -20.45 -21.48
N PHE A 548 28.60 -21.17 -21.86
CA PHE A 548 29.65 -21.62 -20.94
C PHE A 548 30.96 -20.82 -21.08
N SER A 549 31.18 -20.17 -22.23
CA SER A 549 32.40 -19.38 -22.49
C SER A 549 32.35 -17.97 -21.88
N SER A 550 31.17 -17.34 -21.86
CA SER A 550 30.98 -15.99 -21.32
C SER A 550 29.54 -15.82 -20.79
N SER A 551 29.35 -16.08 -19.49
CA SER A 551 28.06 -15.99 -18.82
C SER A 551 27.40 -14.61 -18.93
N GLN A 552 28.18 -13.53 -18.82
CA GLN A 552 27.69 -12.16 -18.97
C GLN A 552 27.16 -11.86 -20.37
N THR A 553 27.80 -12.42 -21.41
CA THR A 553 27.37 -12.27 -22.79
C THR A 553 26.08 -13.00 -23.06
N TYR A 554 25.99 -14.25 -22.59
CA TYR A 554 24.77 -15.04 -22.66
C TYR A 554 23.61 -14.31 -21.97
N CYS A 555 23.82 -13.82 -20.75
CA CYS A 555 22.78 -13.14 -19.97
C CYS A 555 22.27 -11.89 -20.67
N HIS A 556 23.19 -11.03 -21.14
CA HIS A 556 22.82 -9.80 -21.84
C HIS A 556 22.01 -10.09 -23.11
N LEU A 557 22.49 -10.99 -23.97
CA LEU A 557 21.77 -11.37 -25.19
C LEU A 557 20.38 -11.96 -24.90
N MET A 558 20.30 -12.83 -23.90
CA MET A 558 19.04 -13.45 -23.51
C MET A 558 18.07 -12.42 -22.89
N ASN A 559 18.58 -11.40 -22.18
CA ASN A 559 17.76 -10.28 -21.70
C ASN A 559 17.19 -9.47 -22.86
N GLU A 560 17.98 -9.13 -23.88
CA GLU A 560 17.49 -8.44 -25.09
C GLU A 560 16.41 -9.27 -25.79
N ALA A 561 16.66 -10.57 -26.01
CA ALA A 561 15.73 -11.48 -26.67
C ALA A 561 14.42 -11.66 -25.87
N HIS A 562 14.53 -11.76 -24.55
CA HIS A 562 13.39 -11.82 -23.64
C HIS A 562 12.52 -10.57 -23.75
N MET A 563 13.14 -9.39 -23.86
CA MET A 563 12.43 -8.12 -23.97
C MET A 563 11.71 -7.95 -25.30
N VAL A 564 12.25 -8.46 -26.41
CA VAL A 564 11.55 -8.52 -27.71
C VAL A 564 10.21 -9.25 -27.56
N LEU A 565 10.22 -10.45 -26.98
CA LEU A 565 9.00 -11.25 -26.77
C LEU A 565 8.04 -10.60 -25.78
N ARG A 566 8.56 -10.04 -24.69
CA ARG A 566 7.74 -9.40 -23.65
C ARG A 566 6.97 -8.21 -24.20
N ILE A 567 7.62 -7.39 -25.03
CA ILE A 567 7.01 -6.19 -25.61
C ILE A 567 5.98 -6.54 -26.68
N ALA A 568 6.24 -7.58 -27.48
CA ALA A 568 5.25 -8.10 -28.42
C ALA A 568 3.95 -8.55 -27.71
N LEU A 569 4.03 -9.10 -26.49
CA LEU A 569 2.85 -9.49 -25.69
C LEU A 569 2.19 -8.30 -24.97
N LEU A 570 2.96 -7.27 -24.63
CA LEU A 570 2.50 -6.13 -23.84
C LEU A 570 1.77 -5.09 -24.67
N LEU A 571 2.30 -4.75 -25.86
CA LEU A 571 1.77 -3.69 -26.71
C LEU A 571 0.53 -4.15 -27.47
N LYS A 572 -0.46 -3.26 -27.58
CA LYS A 572 -1.66 -3.47 -28.42
C LYS A 572 -1.53 -2.72 -29.74
N LYS A 573 -1.92 -3.40 -30.81
CA LYS A 573 -2.00 -2.85 -32.16
C LYS A 573 -3.46 -2.58 -32.55
N TRP A 574 -3.63 -1.73 -33.54
CA TRP A 574 -4.92 -1.22 -33.99
C TRP A 574 -5.10 -1.53 -35.47
N THR A 575 -6.34 -1.81 -35.89
CA THR A 575 -6.75 -2.02 -37.28
C THR A 575 -8.02 -1.24 -37.58
N THR A 576 -8.43 -1.20 -38.84
CA THR A 576 -9.71 -0.62 -39.27
C THR A 576 -10.83 -1.65 -39.20
N THR A 577 -12.07 -1.21 -38.98
CA THR A 577 -13.29 -2.02 -39.16
C THR A 577 -13.62 -2.22 -40.63
N ASP A 578 -14.25 -3.35 -40.97
CA ASP A 578 -14.73 -3.65 -42.33
C ASP A 578 -16.12 -3.03 -42.63
N ASP A 579 -16.59 -2.11 -41.79
CA ASP A 579 -17.84 -1.37 -41.99
C ASP A 579 -17.68 -0.28 -43.07
N THR A 580 -18.81 0.25 -43.57
CA THR A 580 -18.85 1.38 -44.52
C THR A 580 -18.08 2.61 -44.04
N LEU A 581 -17.92 2.78 -42.73
CA LEU A 581 -16.98 3.71 -42.12
C LEU A 581 -15.86 2.93 -41.43
N LYS A 582 -14.65 3.08 -41.98
CA LYS A 582 -13.44 2.46 -41.45
C LYS A 582 -12.93 3.22 -40.23
N LEU A 583 -13.36 2.78 -39.05
CA LEU A 583 -12.94 3.34 -37.76
C LEU A 583 -11.90 2.43 -37.09
N VAL A 584 -11.14 2.98 -36.15
CA VAL A 584 -10.13 2.21 -35.41
C VAL A 584 -10.78 1.20 -34.48
N THR A 585 -10.28 -0.03 -34.52
CA THR A 585 -10.63 -1.15 -33.66
C THR A 585 -9.36 -1.86 -33.18
N LYS A 586 -9.46 -2.58 -32.05
CA LYS A 586 -8.35 -3.34 -31.48
C LYS A 586 -8.03 -4.55 -32.35
N ARG A 587 -6.76 -4.70 -32.74
CA ARG A 587 -6.30 -5.89 -33.47
C ARG A 587 -6.21 -7.08 -32.51
N THR A 588 -6.90 -8.16 -32.83
CA THR A 588 -6.79 -9.43 -32.10
C THR A 588 -5.77 -10.31 -32.82
N GLU A 589 -4.52 -10.30 -32.36
CA GLU A 589 -3.48 -11.21 -32.86
C GLU A 589 -3.45 -12.48 -32.02
N ASN A 590 -3.31 -13.65 -32.68
CA ASN A 590 -3.15 -14.91 -31.99
C ASN A 590 -1.69 -15.04 -31.52
N LEU A 591 -1.43 -14.66 -30.27
CA LEU A 591 -0.08 -14.56 -29.70
C LEU A 591 0.32 -15.78 -28.86
N ASP A 592 -0.39 -16.89 -28.97
CA ASP A 592 -0.13 -18.11 -28.19
C ASP A 592 1.29 -18.65 -28.41
N ASP A 593 1.74 -18.69 -29.66
CA ASP A 593 3.12 -19.05 -30.03
C ASP A 593 4.17 -18.15 -29.37
N VAL A 594 3.93 -16.82 -29.37
CA VAL A 594 4.84 -15.83 -28.77
C VAL A 594 4.82 -15.97 -27.24
N ALA A 595 3.67 -16.29 -26.65
CA ALA A 595 3.53 -16.54 -25.22
C ALA A 595 4.26 -17.81 -24.77
N GLU A 596 4.24 -18.88 -25.58
CA GLU A 596 5.03 -20.08 -25.33
C GLU A 596 6.53 -19.80 -25.40
N MET A 597 6.98 -19.10 -26.46
CA MET A 597 8.38 -18.69 -26.57
C MET A 597 8.81 -17.76 -25.43
N PHE A 598 7.92 -16.89 -24.96
CA PHE A 598 8.18 -16.04 -23.80
C PHE A 598 8.40 -16.87 -22.53
N ARG A 599 7.58 -17.91 -22.29
CA ARG A 599 7.80 -18.84 -21.17
C ARG A 599 9.14 -19.58 -21.32
N SER A 600 9.50 -19.99 -22.54
CA SER A 600 10.81 -20.59 -22.83
C SER A 600 11.97 -19.63 -22.54
N SER A 601 11.85 -18.34 -22.90
CA SER A 601 12.86 -17.32 -22.58
C SER A 601 13.03 -17.14 -21.06
N CYS A 602 11.91 -17.09 -20.32
CA CYS A 602 11.92 -17.00 -18.86
C CYS A 602 12.61 -18.23 -18.24
N LEU A 603 12.37 -19.41 -18.80
CA LEU A 603 12.98 -20.65 -18.36
C LEU A 603 14.50 -20.65 -18.57
N LEU A 604 14.98 -20.20 -19.74
CA LEU A 604 16.41 -20.10 -20.04
C LEU A 604 17.14 -19.07 -19.18
N LEU A 605 16.48 -17.97 -18.83
CA LEU A 605 17.01 -16.99 -17.87
C LEU A 605 17.02 -17.55 -16.44
N GLY A 606 15.94 -18.22 -16.02
CA GLY A 606 15.86 -18.91 -14.73
C GLY A 606 17.00 -19.92 -14.57
N ASP A 607 17.20 -20.78 -15.58
CA ASP A 607 18.28 -21.78 -15.61
C ASP A 607 19.67 -21.15 -15.50
N HIS A 608 19.88 -19.97 -16.08
CA HIS A 608 21.14 -19.25 -15.95
C HIS A 608 21.33 -18.68 -14.55
N PHE A 609 20.34 -17.96 -14.02
CA PHE A 609 20.43 -17.32 -12.71
C PHE A 609 20.57 -18.33 -11.56
N VAL A 610 19.94 -19.52 -11.65
CA VAL A 610 20.15 -20.59 -10.65
C VAL A 610 21.61 -21.00 -10.52
N MET A 611 22.35 -21.00 -11.62
CA MET A 611 23.75 -21.42 -11.67
C MET A 611 24.71 -20.32 -11.20
N CYS A 612 24.24 -19.09 -11.01
CA CYS A 612 25.07 -17.97 -10.54
C CYS A 612 25.46 -18.12 -9.07
N SER A 613 26.67 -17.68 -8.73
CA SER A 613 27.19 -17.75 -7.35
C SER A 613 26.80 -16.56 -6.47
N HIS A 614 26.43 -15.42 -7.07
CA HIS A 614 26.14 -14.17 -6.37
C HIS A 614 24.66 -14.05 -5.97
N LYS A 615 24.40 -13.61 -4.73
CA LYS A 615 23.04 -13.44 -4.17
C LYS A 615 22.12 -12.59 -5.03
N GLN A 616 22.60 -11.44 -5.49
CA GLN A 616 21.80 -10.54 -6.34
C GLN A 616 21.37 -11.19 -7.66
N GLN A 617 22.18 -12.11 -8.20
CA GLN A 617 21.91 -12.78 -9.47
C GLN A 617 21.02 -14.01 -9.26
N TYR A 618 21.35 -14.92 -8.33
CA TYR A 618 20.54 -16.13 -8.16
C TYR A 618 19.16 -15.87 -7.53
N CYS A 619 18.96 -14.75 -6.83
CA CYS A 619 17.63 -14.35 -6.37
C CYS A 619 16.67 -14.10 -7.53
N LEU A 620 17.17 -13.67 -8.71
CA LEU A 620 16.35 -13.45 -9.91
C LEU A 620 15.81 -14.75 -10.53
N ALA A 621 16.34 -15.92 -10.17
CA ALA A 621 15.84 -17.19 -10.68
C ALA A 621 14.35 -17.42 -10.33
N ILE A 622 13.93 -17.02 -9.12
CA ILE A 622 12.56 -17.21 -8.62
C ILE A 622 11.52 -16.50 -9.50
N PRO A 623 11.59 -15.18 -9.74
CA PRO A 623 10.62 -14.50 -10.57
C PRO A 623 10.61 -15.03 -12.01
N TYR A 624 11.76 -15.39 -12.59
CA TYR A 624 11.80 -15.96 -13.94
C TYR A 624 11.11 -17.34 -14.04
N TYR A 625 11.31 -18.24 -13.09
CA TYR A 625 10.59 -19.52 -13.09
C TYR A 625 9.09 -19.37 -12.83
N LYS A 626 8.69 -18.42 -11.99
CA LYS A 626 7.27 -18.08 -11.81
C LYS A 626 6.64 -17.55 -13.10
N MET A 627 7.34 -16.67 -13.81
CA MET A 627 6.90 -16.16 -15.12
C MET A 627 6.83 -17.28 -16.17
N ALA A 628 7.73 -18.28 -16.12
CA ALA A 628 7.70 -19.46 -16.96
C ALA A 628 6.55 -20.44 -16.62
N ARG A 629 5.95 -20.33 -15.43
CA ARG A 629 4.90 -21.22 -14.90
C ARG A 629 5.34 -22.69 -14.80
N ILE A 630 6.60 -22.92 -14.43
CA ILE A 630 7.18 -24.26 -14.31
C ILE A 630 7.04 -24.83 -12.88
N GLN A 631 6.88 -26.15 -12.77
CA GLN A 631 6.84 -26.84 -11.47
C GLN A 631 8.25 -27.07 -10.91
N ALA A 632 8.37 -27.08 -9.57
CA ALA A 632 9.66 -27.28 -8.89
C ALA A 632 10.37 -28.59 -9.26
N VAL A 633 9.63 -29.67 -9.51
CA VAL A 633 10.18 -30.98 -9.92
C VAL A 633 10.92 -30.88 -11.25
N GLU A 634 10.37 -30.12 -12.20
CA GLU A 634 10.98 -29.95 -13.52
C GLU A 634 12.23 -29.08 -13.44
N VAL A 635 12.25 -28.07 -12.56
CA VAL A 635 13.44 -27.25 -12.29
C VAL A 635 14.62 -28.11 -11.81
N ILE A 636 14.40 -29.02 -10.85
CA ILE A 636 15.48 -29.91 -10.36
C ILE A 636 16.04 -30.77 -11.51
N ARG A 637 15.18 -31.39 -12.33
CA ARG A 637 15.64 -32.22 -13.46
C ARG A 637 16.45 -31.41 -14.47
N ARG A 638 16.06 -30.16 -14.74
CA ARG A 638 16.76 -29.27 -15.67
C ARG A 638 18.12 -28.84 -15.13
N VAL A 639 18.16 -28.45 -13.86
CA VAL A 639 19.41 -28.04 -13.19
C VAL A 639 20.42 -29.19 -13.18
N LYS A 640 19.99 -30.42 -12.89
CA LYS A 640 20.85 -31.62 -12.98
C LYS A 640 21.46 -31.80 -14.38
N LYS A 641 20.64 -31.72 -15.43
CA LYS A 641 21.14 -31.80 -16.83
C LYS A 641 22.16 -30.71 -17.16
N ILE A 642 21.98 -29.49 -16.64
CA ILE A 642 22.92 -28.39 -16.88
C ILE A 642 24.21 -28.58 -16.07
N GLN A 643 24.14 -29.13 -14.86
CA GLN A 643 25.31 -29.49 -14.06
C GLN A 643 26.15 -30.57 -14.76
N GLU A 644 25.51 -31.59 -15.33
CA GLU A 644 26.16 -32.62 -16.17
C GLU A 644 26.85 -32.02 -17.40
N GLN A 645 26.23 -31.02 -18.05
CA GLN A 645 26.80 -30.36 -19.24
C GLN A 645 27.92 -29.39 -18.93
N SER A 646 27.94 -28.78 -17.75
CA SER A 646 28.90 -27.73 -17.36
C SER A 646 30.07 -28.25 -16.53
N ASN A 647 30.07 -29.53 -16.12
CA ASN A 647 30.99 -30.11 -15.14
C ASN A 647 31.10 -29.30 -13.83
N SER A 648 30.05 -28.53 -13.48
CA SER A 648 30.03 -27.64 -12.32
C SER A 648 28.93 -28.03 -11.33
N GLN A 649 29.27 -28.14 -10.05
CA GLN A 649 28.35 -28.54 -8.97
C GLN A 649 27.78 -27.33 -8.21
N PHE A 650 27.46 -26.23 -8.90
CA PHE A 650 26.90 -25.05 -8.22
C PHE A 650 25.44 -25.31 -7.80
N THR A 651 25.18 -25.24 -6.49
CA THR A 651 23.88 -25.58 -5.87
C THR A 651 23.24 -24.43 -5.08
N LYS A 652 23.95 -23.33 -4.83
CA LYS A 652 23.47 -22.21 -3.98
C LYS A 652 22.15 -21.58 -4.47
N GLY A 653 22.04 -21.32 -5.77
CA GLY A 653 20.82 -20.76 -6.36
C GLY A 653 19.65 -21.74 -6.35
N LEU A 654 19.91 -23.05 -6.54
CA LEU A 654 18.89 -24.09 -6.48
C LEU A 654 18.34 -24.22 -5.06
N VAL A 655 19.22 -24.24 -4.05
CA VAL A 655 18.82 -24.28 -2.63
C VAL A 655 17.98 -23.05 -2.29
N HIS A 656 18.37 -21.86 -2.74
CA HIS A 656 17.59 -20.63 -2.54
C HIS A 656 16.20 -20.69 -3.19
N TYR A 657 16.10 -21.19 -4.43
CA TYR A 657 14.83 -21.37 -5.13
C TYR A 657 13.91 -22.36 -4.41
N LEU A 658 14.45 -23.52 -3.98
CA LEU A 658 13.70 -24.52 -3.24
C LEU A 658 13.23 -23.99 -1.89
N LYS A 659 14.11 -23.30 -1.14
CA LYS A 659 13.76 -22.63 0.12
C LYS A 659 12.58 -21.67 -0.07
N HIS A 660 12.66 -20.77 -1.07
CA HIS A 660 11.58 -19.83 -1.33
C HIS A 660 10.29 -20.56 -1.75
N THR A 661 10.37 -21.56 -2.63
CA THR A 661 9.20 -22.31 -3.09
C THR A 661 8.49 -22.98 -1.91
N MET A 662 9.25 -23.67 -1.04
CA MET A 662 8.74 -24.31 0.19
C MET A 662 8.08 -23.31 1.15
N LEU A 663 8.68 -22.14 1.35
CA LEU A 663 8.13 -21.10 2.22
C LEU A 663 6.90 -20.39 1.63
N SER A 664 6.78 -20.35 0.30
CA SER A 664 5.66 -19.71 -0.39
C SER A 664 4.42 -20.61 -0.53
N LEU A 665 4.57 -21.93 -0.34
CA LEU A 665 3.50 -22.91 -0.35
C LEU A 665 2.63 -22.75 0.91
N LYS A 666 1.56 -21.95 0.82
CA LYS A 666 0.52 -21.88 1.86
C LYS A 666 -0.61 -22.87 1.51
N ASN A 667 -0.98 -23.71 2.48
CA ASN A 667 -1.96 -24.81 2.34
C ASN A 667 -3.22 -24.46 1.52
N GLY A 668 -3.55 -25.32 0.54
CA GLY A 668 -4.87 -25.38 -0.12
C GLY A 668 -4.82 -25.77 -1.60
N GLN A 669 -5.33 -26.97 -1.92
CA GLN A 669 -5.68 -27.53 -3.26
C GLN A 669 -4.60 -27.62 -4.37
N GLU A 670 -3.60 -26.73 -4.44
CA GLU A 670 -2.48 -26.86 -5.39
C GLU A 670 -1.49 -27.97 -5.00
N MET A 671 -1.43 -28.32 -3.71
CA MET A 671 -0.54 -29.36 -3.19
C MET A 671 -0.93 -30.77 -3.65
N ASP A 672 -2.21 -31.12 -3.68
CA ASP A 672 -2.65 -32.46 -4.12
C ASP A 672 -2.45 -32.67 -5.63
N LYS A 673 -2.38 -31.58 -6.41
CA LYS A 673 -2.04 -31.62 -7.84
C LYS A 673 -0.52 -31.69 -8.08
N LEU A 674 0.29 -31.06 -7.23
CA LEU A 674 1.76 -31.08 -7.31
C LEU A 674 2.37 -32.40 -6.79
N PHE A 675 1.68 -33.08 -5.89
CA PHE A 675 2.16 -34.29 -5.23
C PHE A 675 1.23 -35.49 -5.51
N SER A 676 1.33 -36.07 -6.71
CA SER A 676 0.69 -37.37 -6.99
C SER A 676 1.27 -38.47 -6.09
N PRO A 677 0.45 -39.42 -5.58
CA PRO A 677 0.85 -40.38 -4.53
C PRO A 677 2.09 -41.21 -4.88
N ASN A 678 2.36 -41.48 -6.16
CA ASN A 678 3.55 -42.24 -6.60
C ASN A 678 4.80 -41.36 -6.85
N SER A 679 4.66 -40.03 -6.89
CA SER A 679 5.76 -39.07 -7.13
C SER A 679 6.26 -38.36 -5.87
N LYS A 680 5.53 -38.50 -4.76
CA LYS A 680 5.86 -37.93 -3.43
C LYS A 680 7.23 -38.40 -2.93
N GLN A 681 7.56 -39.68 -3.15
CA GLN A 681 8.74 -40.31 -2.55
C GLN A 681 10.06 -39.86 -3.17
N ASN A 682 10.16 -39.87 -4.51
CA ASN A 682 11.42 -39.58 -5.19
C ASN A 682 11.83 -38.10 -5.14
N PHE A 683 10.87 -37.16 -5.13
CA PHE A 683 11.18 -35.73 -5.09
C PHE A 683 11.60 -35.26 -3.70
N LEU A 684 10.92 -35.74 -2.65
CA LEU A 684 11.26 -35.39 -1.27
C LEU A 684 12.57 -36.03 -0.83
N ASP A 685 12.85 -37.28 -1.21
CA ASP A 685 14.15 -37.91 -0.95
C ASP A 685 15.29 -37.17 -1.68
N GLU A 686 15.08 -36.75 -2.94
CA GLU A 686 16.08 -35.96 -3.70
C GLU A 686 16.31 -34.56 -3.09
N LEU A 687 15.23 -33.91 -2.64
CA LEU A 687 15.29 -32.61 -1.99
C LEU A 687 15.97 -32.69 -0.62
N LEU A 688 15.69 -33.75 0.15
CA LEU A 688 16.36 -34.03 1.41
C LEU A 688 17.84 -34.31 1.19
N ASN A 689 18.24 -35.09 0.19
CA ASN A 689 19.65 -35.32 -0.17
C ASN A 689 20.38 -34.03 -0.58
N LEU A 690 19.70 -33.12 -1.30
CA LEU A 690 20.24 -31.82 -1.70
C LEU A 690 20.39 -30.85 -0.51
N LEU A 691 19.42 -30.85 0.42
CA LEU A 691 19.52 -30.10 1.67
C LEU A 691 20.59 -30.69 2.61
N GLU A 692 20.73 -32.02 2.62
CA GLU A 692 21.75 -32.80 3.33
C GLU A 692 23.17 -32.58 2.79
N SER A 693 23.35 -31.98 1.63
CA SER A 693 24.70 -31.73 1.08
C SER A 693 25.12 -30.27 1.14
N TYR A 694 24.18 -29.31 1.13
CA TYR A 694 24.51 -27.89 0.88
C TYR A 694 23.75 -26.85 1.75
N GLY A 695 22.83 -27.23 2.65
CA GLY A 695 21.93 -26.27 3.31
C GLY A 695 21.47 -26.62 4.74
N PHE A 696 22.34 -27.18 5.58
CA PHE A 696 21.99 -27.62 6.94
C PHE A 696 21.59 -26.51 7.92
N GLU A 697 22.14 -25.30 7.79
CA GLU A 697 21.96 -24.22 8.80
C GLU A 697 20.53 -23.69 8.92
N ASP A 698 19.74 -23.80 7.85
CA ASP A 698 18.36 -23.29 7.79
C ASP A 698 17.29 -24.40 7.83
N LEU A 699 17.70 -25.66 7.89
CA LEU A 699 16.79 -26.81 7.86
C LEU A 699 15.75 -26.77 8.99
N PRO A 700 16.11 -26.46 10.27
CA PRO A 700 15.13 -26.35 11.34
C PRO A 700 14.09 -25.26 11.08
N GLY A 701 14.51 -24.06 10.61
CA GLY A 701 13.59 -22.97 10.28
C GLY A 701 12.66 -23.26 9.10
N ILE A 702 13.08 -24.10 8.13
CA ILE A 702 12.23 -24.55 7.02
C ILE A 702 11.19 -25.55 7.54
N ILE A 703 11.57 -26.49 8.40
CA ILE A 703 10.65 -27.46 9.01
C ILE A 703 9.60 -26.76 9.89
N LEU A 704 9.99 -25.74 10.67
CA LEU A 704 9.04 -24.96 11.47
C LEU A 704 7.99 -24.20 10.65
N ARG A 705 8.28 -23.89 9.37
CA ARG A 705 7.37 -23.14 8.48
C ARG A 705 6.58 -24.03 7.51
N SER A 706 6.98 -25.28 7.35
CA SER A 706 6.35 -26.22 6.41
C SER A 706 5.78 -27.43 7.16
N ARG A 707 4.44 -27.47 7.32
CA ARG A 707 3.75 -28.63 7.95
C ARG A 707 3.96 -29.94 7.17
N ILE A 708 4.19 -29.88 5.85
CA ILE A 708 4.39 -31.05 4.98
C ILE A 708 5.66 -31.82 5.34
N LEU A 709 6.74 -31.11 5.68
CA LEU A 709 7.99 -31.74 6.11
C LEU A 709 7.87 -32.34 7.51
N GLN A 710 6.99 -31.80 8.36
CA GLN A 710 6.71 -32.38 9.68
C GLN A 710 5.97 -33.72 9.52
N GLU A 711 5.09 -33.87 8.54
CA GLU A 711 4.33 -35.11 8.30
C GLU A 711 5.11 -36.18 7.51
N TYR A 712 6.23 -35.83 6.86
CA TYR A 712 6.96 -36.72 5.95
C TYR A 712 8.31 -37.18 6.50
N SER A 713 8.50 -38.50 6.62
CA SER A 713 9.77 -39.15 7.02
C SER A 713 10.36 -38.64 8.34
N THR A 714 9.53 -38.57 9.39
CA THR A 714 9.94 -38.20 10.76
C THR A 714 11.17 -38.99 11.25
N ASP A 715 11.32 -40.26 10.87
CA ASP A 715 12.50 -41.08 11.18
C ASP A 715 13.81 -40.54 10.58
N LYS A 716 13.82 -40.22 9.28
CA LYS A 716 15.00 -39.69 8.59
C LYS A 716 15.36 -38.29 9.08
N LEU A 717 14.35 -37.45 9.37
CA LEU A 717 14.56 -36.10 9.89
C LEU A 717 15.11 -36.11 11.31
N ILE A 718 14.61 -36.98 12.19
CA ILE A 718 15.16 -37.15 13.54
C ILE A 718 16.61 -37.67 13.45
N ASP A 719 16.90 -38.64 12.57
CA ASP A 719 18.25 -39.15 12.35
C ASP A 719 19.21 -38.05 11.85
N MET A 720 18.78 -37.25 10.87
CA MET A 720 19.56 -36.12 10.34
C MET A 720 19.85 -35.05 11.40
N LEU A 721 18.84 -34.67 12.20
CA LEU A 721 18.98 -33.64 13.24
C LEU A 721 19.80 -34.13 14.44
N THR A 722 19.79 -35.43 14.74
CA THR A 722 20.46 -36.01 15.91
C THR A 722 21.91 -36.42 15.60
N ASN A 723 22.16 -37.10 14.46
CA ASN A 723 23.45 -37.72 14.16
C ASN A 723 24.42 -36.85 13.36
N LYS A 724 23.94 -35.84 12.60
CA LYS A 724 24.80 -35.01 11.73
C LYS A 724 24.97 -33.55 12.17
N ILE A 725 24.12 -33.04 13.07
CA ILE A 725 24.25 -31.68 13.60
C ILE A 725 25.02 -31.72 14.93
N SER A 726 26.30 -31.40 14.88
CA SER A 726 27.18 -31.28 16.05
C SER A 726 26.72 -30.17 17.01
N GLY A 727 27.19 -30.19 18.26
CA GLY A 727 26.77 -29.28 19.34
C GLY A 727 27.08 -27.79 19.15
N ASP A 728 27.70 -27.39 18.04
CA ASP A 728 28.16 -26.02 17.74
C ASP A 728 27.28 -25.34 16.65
N PHE A 729 25.96 -25.59 16.71
CA PHE A 729 24.99 -25.08 15.73
C PHE A 729 24.47 -23.69 16.13
N PRO A 730 24.52 -22.66 15.25
CA PRO A 730 24.21 -21.28 15.62
C PRO A 730 22.74 -21.04 16.03
N LYS A 731 21.82 -21.97 15.70
CA LYS A 731 20.38 -21.91 16.00
C LYS A 731 19.90 -23.14 16.77
N GLN A 732 20.62 -23.49 17.83
CA GLN A 732 20.33 -24.67 18.66
C GLN A 732 18.88 -24.67 19.20
N ALA A 733 18.31 -23.50 19.51
CA ALA A 733 16.92 -23.37 19.94
C ALA A 733 15.89 -23.78 18.86
N GLU A 734 16.12 -23.42 17.58
CA GLU A 734 15.25 -23.85 16.47
C GLU A 734 15.34 -25.37 16.27
N LYS A 735 16.54 -25.94 16.38
CA LYS A 735 16.78 -27.40 16.29
C LYS A 735 16.01 -28.15 17.39
N ASN A 736 16.14 -27.72 18.63
CA ASN A 736 15.50 -28.37 19.78
C ASN A 736 13.97 -28.27 19.71
N LEU A 737 13.42 -27.15 19.21
CA LEU A 737 11.98 -27.00 19.00
C LEU A 737 11.45 -27.94 17.90
N VAL A 738 12.20 -28.09 16.80
CA VAL A 738 11.84 -29.04 15.74
C VAL A 738 11.89 -30.48 16.24
N LEU A 739 12.94 -30.85 16.98
CA LEU A 739 13.04 -32.17 17.60
C LEU A 739 11.87 -32.43 18.56
N CYS A 740 11.47 -31.44 19.36
CA CYS A 740 10.30 -31.52 20.23
C CYS A 740 9.03 -31.85 19.43
N ILE A 741 8.76 -31.12 18.34
CA ILE A 741 7.60 -31.36 17.45
C ILE A 741 7.64 -32.76 16.83
N LEU A 742 8.80 -33.20 16.32
CA LEU A 742 8.95 -34.52 15.70
C LEU A 742 8.79 -35.66 16.73
N TYR A 743 9.20 -35.47 17.99
CA TYR A 743 9.00 -36.44 19.06
C TYR A 743 7.54 -36.48 19.56
N ILE A 744 6.84 -35.33 19.59
CA ILE A 744 5.39 -35.26 19.87
C ILE A 744 4.63 -36.09 18.83
N GLN A 745 4.93 -35.93 17.54
CA GLN A 745 4.31 -36.70 16.46
C GLN A 745 4.56 -38.23 16.56
N LYS A 746 5.62 -38.64 17.27
CA LYS A 746 5.92 -40.04 17.57
C LYS A 746 5.32 -40.54 18.89
N ASN A 747 4.51 -39.73 19.57
CA ASN A 747 3.98 -40.00 20.91
C ASN A 747 5.07 -40.22 21.97
N ASN A 748 6.28 -39.68 21.78
CA ASN A 748 7.39 -39.81 22.72
C ASN A 748 7.55 -38.52 23.55
N PHE A 749 6.64 -38.33 24.49
CA PHE A 749 6.53 -37.10 25.30
C PHE A 749 7.73 -36.85 26.23
N SER A 750 8.46 -37.89 26.63
CA SER A 750 9.62 -37.76 27.53
C SER A 750 10.83 -37.15 26.83
N GLN A 751 11.12 -37.56 25.59
CA GLN A 751 12.17 -36.93 24.78
C GLN A 751 11.78 -35.53 24.31
N ALA A 752 10.51 -35.30 23.99
CA ALA A 752 10.00 -33.98 23.66
C ALA A 752 10.19 -32.98 24.81
N ARG A 753 9.92 -33.41 26.06
CA ARG A 753 10.14 -32.59 27.26
C ARG A 753 11.62 -32.27 27.48
N HIS A 754 12.50 -33.25 27.34
CA HIS A 754 13.94 -33.04 27.47
C HIS A 754 14.49 -32.06 26.41
N CYS A 755 13.99 -32.11 25.18
CA CYS A 755 14.36 -31.14 24.15
C CYS A 755 13.84 -29.72 24.45
N LEU A 756 12.66 -29.59 25.08
CA LEU A 756 12.10 -28.30 25.47
C LEU A 756 12.87 -27.66 26.64
N GLU A 757 13.29 -28.47 27.62
CA GLU A 757 14.11 -28.02 28.77
C GLU A 757 15.50 -27.51 28.36
N GLN A 758 16.00 -27.89 27.18
CA GLN A 758 17.27 -27.43 26.64
C GLN A 758 17.19 -26.06 25.93
N ILE A 759 16.02 -25.41 25.91
CA ILE A 759 15.82 -24.12 25.24
C ILE A 759 15.70 -23.02 26.30
N ASP A 760 16.49 -21.95 26.17
CA ASP A 760 16.33 -20.78 27.03
C ASP A 760 14.94 -20.15 26.87
N VAL A 761 14.35 -19.76 28.00
CA VAL A 761 12.96 -19.24 28.08
C VAL A 761 12.73 -18.02 27.16
N GLU A 762 13.71 -17.11 27.03
CA GLU A 762 13.62 -15.93 26.16
C GLU A 762 13.73 -16.29 24.67
N ASN A 763 14.53 -17.29 24.32
CA ASN A 763 14.66 -17.79 22.95
C ASN A 763 13.40 -18.55 22.53
N LEU A 764 12.81 -19.33 23.45
CA LEU A 764 11.52 -19.98 23.23
C LEU A 764 10.41 -18.97 22.98
N TYR A 765 10.38 -17.87 23.74
CA TYR A 765 9.41 -16.78 23.56
C TYR A 765 9.47 -16.17 22.15
N GLN A 766 10.67 -15.81 21.66
CA GLN A 766 10.84 -15.24 20.32
C GLN A 766 10.46 -16.24 19.21
N LEU A 767 10.87 -17.51 19.35
CA LEU A 767 10.56 -18.55 18.37
C LEU A 767 9.06 -18.87 18.28
N LEU A 768 8.37 -18.98 19.41
CA LEU A 768 6.93 -19.23 19.43
C LEU A 768 6.13 -18.03 18.91
N LEU A 769 6.60 -16.79 19.14
CA LEU A 769 5.98 -15.61 18.52
C LEU A 769 6.12 -15.61 17.00
N ASP A 770 7.28 -16.00 16.48
CA ASP A 770 7.53 -16.08 15.04
C ASP A 770 6.79 -17.24 14.38
N HIS A 771 6.54 -18.32 15.11
CA HIS A 771 5.89 -19.54 14.64
C HIS A 771 4.59 -19.86 15.39
N TRP A 772 3.74 -18.85 15.62
CA TRP A 772 2.49 -18.97 16.37
C TRP A 772 1.49 -20.01 15.82
N GLU A 773 1.59 -20.34 14.52
CA GLU A 773 0.73 -21.33 13.86
C GLU A 773 0.91 -22.76 14.41
N LEU A 774 2.00 -23.02 15.15
CA LEU A 774 2.30 -24.31 15.77
C LEU A 774 1.58 -24.50 17.12
N LEU A 775 1.11 -23.41 17.74
CA LEU A 775 0.42 -23.45 19.04
C LEU A 775 -1.04 -23.88 18.93
N PHE A 776 -1.53 -24.12 17.72
CA PHE A 776 -2.95 -24.34 17.52
C PHE A 776 -3.25 -25.36 16.42
N ASP A 777 -4.25 -26.19 16.68
CA ASP A 777 -4.73 -27.18 15.73
C ASP A 777 -5.73 -26.54 14.76
N GLN A 778 -5.48 -26.74 13.46
CA GLN A 778 -6.38 -26.32 12.38
C GLN A 778 -7.05 -27.56 11.79
N ASN A 779 -8.23 -27.92 12.30
CA ASN A 779 -9.04 -28.96 11.68
C ASN A 779 -9.77 -28.42 10.44
N PHE A 780 -9.42 -28.96 9.26
CA PHE A 780 -10.13 -28.72 8.01
C PHE A 780 -11.45 -29.51 8.00
N ASN A 781 -12.47 -29.02 8.71
CA ASN A 781 -13.83 -29.50 8.47
C ASN A 781 -14.39 -28.83 7.20
N GLN A 782 -15.13 -29.61 6.41
CA GLN A 782 -15.60 -29.36 5.03
C GLN A 782 -16.55 -28.15 4.83
N SER A 783 -16.57 -27.18 5.73
CA SER A 783 -17.35 -25.96 5.61
C SER A 783 -16.39 -24.78 5.77
N GLY A 784 -16.35 -23.88 4.78
CA GLY A 784 -15.33 -22.83 4.55
C GLY A 784 -15.14 -21.75 5.61
N SER A 785 -15.39 -22.02 6.89
CA SER A 785 -15.02 -21.18 8.02
C SER A 785 -13.61 -21.55 8.49
N LYS A 786 -12.59 -20.80 8.08
CA LYS A 786 -11.25 -20.84 8.68
C LYS A 786 -11.33 -20.51 10.18
N GLY A 787 -11.36 -21.51 11.04
CA GLY A 787 -11.46 -21.32 12.48
C GLY A 787 -10.42 -22.16 13.21
N MET A 788 -9.49 -21.51 13.90
CA MET A 788 -8.51 -22.14 14.81
C MET A 788 -9.25 -22.79 16.00
N THR A 789 -9.32 -24.12 16.09
CA THR A 789 -10.28 -24.78 17.02
C THR A 789 -9.72 -24.97 18.42
N ASN A 790 -8.54 -25.60 18.58
CA ASN A 790 -8.01 -25.99 19.90
C ASN A 790 -6.51 -25.64 20.04
N PHE A 791 -6.00 -25.66 21.27
CA PHE A 791 -4.56 -25.69 21.54
C PHE A 791 -3.95 -27.00 21.02
N SER A 792 -2.74 -26.94 20.47
CA SER A 792 -2.00 -28.13 20.01
C SER A 792 -1.35 -28.88 21.18
N GLU A 793 -0.96 -30.14 20.97
CA GLU A 793 -0.21 -30.95 21.96
C GLU A 793 1.13 -30.30 22.38
N LEU A 794 1.73 -29.49 21.48
CA LEU A 794 2.89 -28.66 21.82
C LEU A 794 2.54 -27.60 22.85
N SER A 795 1.35 -27.01 22.76
CA SER A 795 0.87 -26.02 23.73
C SER A 795 0.67 -26.65 25.09
N ASP A 796 0.17 -27.88 25.19
CA ASP A 796 0.03 -28.58 26.46
C ASP A 796 1.38 -28.73 27.19
N LEU A 797 2.42 -29.12 26.44
CA LEU A 797 3.79 -29.20 26.97
C LEU A 797 4.33 -27.83 27.39
N VAL A 798 4.12 -26.78 26.59
CA VAL A 798 4.56 -25.41 26.90
C VAL A 798 3.83 -24.84 28.12
N ILE A 799 2.52 -25.11 28.27
CA ILE A 799 1.69 -24.70 29.41
C ILE A 799 2.24 -25.30 30.70
N SER A 800 2.69 -26.57 30.65
CA SER A 800 3.29 -27.25 31.80
C SER A 800 4.69 -26.74 32.17
N HIS A 801 5.44 -26.17 31.21
CA HIS A 801 6.84 -25.76 31.39
C HIS A 801 6.99 -24.26 31.71
N CYS A 802 6.21 -23.37 31.08
CA CYS A 802 6.37 -21.92 31.21
C CYS A 802 5.05 -21.14 31.09
N THR A 803 4.15 -21.32 32.05
CA THR A 803 2.80 -20.74 32.05
C THR A 803 2.79 -19.20 31.92
N ASP A 804 3.65 -18.49 32.66
CA ASP A 804 3.65 -17.01 32.69
C ASP A 804 4.09 -16.41 31.34
N ARG A 805 5.15 -16.94 30.73
CA ARG A 805 5.62 -16.48 29.40
C ARG A 805 4.67 -16.86 28.28
N PHE A 806 3.98 -17.98 28.39
CA PHE A 806 2.95 -18.36 27.42
C PHE A 806 1.76 -17.37 27.45
N ALA A 807 1.37 -16.88 28.63
CA ALA A 807 0.38 -15.80 28.75
C ALA A 807 0.82 -14.53 28.00
N ASP A 808 2.08 -14.11 28.16
CA ASP A 808 2.65 -12.95 27.45
C ASP A 808 2.60 -13.12 25.91
N ILE A 809 2.84 -14.34 25.41
CA ILE A 809 2.76 -14.67 23.98
C ILE A 809 1.33 -14.48 23.47
N LEU A 810 0.34 -15.03 24.18
CA LEU A 810 -1.08 -14.92 23.81
C LEU A 810 -1.54 -13.45 23.79
N VAL A 811 -1.11 -12.64 24.76
CA VAL A 811 -1.39 -11.20 24.79
C VAL A 811 -0.77 -10.50 23.57
N CYS A 812 0.49 -10.80 23.25
CA CYS A 812 1.17 -10.22 22.08
C CYS A 812 0.50 -10.61 20.75
N LEU A 813 -0.03 -11.83 20.62
CA LEU A 813 -0.76 -12.28 19.43
C LEU A 813 -2.06 -11.49 19.22
N VAL A 814 -2.77 -11.15 20.29
CA VAL A 814 -4.01 -10.36 20.25
C VAL A 814 -3.73 -8.88 19.99
N LEU A 815 -2.86 -8.25 20.78
CA LEU A 815 -2.68 -6.79 20.78
C LEU A 815 -1.65 -6.27 19.76
N LYS A 816 -0.51 -6.95 19.61
CA LYS A 816 0.60 -6.49 18.75
C LYS A 816 0.48 -7.04 17.32
N LYS A 817 0.37 -8.37 17.15
CA LYS A 817 0.29 -9.00 15.82
C LYS A 817 -1.13 -9.03 15.23
N LYS A 818 -2.18 -8.80 16.03
CA LYS A 818 -3.61 -8.80 15.61
C LYS A 818 -4.03 -10.07 14.84
N VAL A 819 -3.41 -11.21 15.15
CA VAL A 819 -3.67 -12.48 14.46
C VAL A 819 -5.00 -13.09 14.90
N MET A 820 -5.38 -12.88 16.16
CA MET A 820 -6.60 -13.41 16.76
C MET A 820 -7.32 -12.36 17.60
N HIS A 821 -8.66 -12.39 17.59
CA HIS A 821 -9.48 -11.54 18.45
C HIS A 821 -9.65 -12.15 19.84
N LEU A 822 -9.82 -11.31 20.87
CA LEU A 822 -10.05 -11.74 22.25
C LEU A 822 -11.23 -12.72 22.39
N ASN A 823 -12.33 -12.49 21.67
CA ASN A 823 -13.47 -13.41 21.63
C ASN A 823 -13.12 -14.82 21.16
N ARG A 824 -12.18 -14.92 20.20
CA ARG A 824 -11.74 -16.21 19.70
C ARG A 824 -10.84 -16.91 20.72
N LEU A 825 -9.94 -16.16 21.37
CA LEU A 825 -9.08 -16.69 22.43
C LEU A 825 -9.92 -17.26 23.58
N ILE A 826 -10.92 -16.51 24.06
CA ILE A 826 -11.83 -16.97 25.13
C ILE A 826 -12.53 -18.27 24.72
N LYS A 827 -13.00 -18.35 23.47
CA LYS A 827 -13.65 -19.58 22.97
C LYS A 827 -12.72 -20.79 23.00
N ILE A 828 -11.45 -20.63 22.62
CA ILE A 828 -10.44 -21.70 22.68
C ILE A 828 -10.24 -22.16 24.13
N PHE A 829 -10.14 -21.23 25.09
CA PHE A 829 -10.04 -21.59 26.51
C PHE A 829 -11.29 -22.30 27.05
N LEU A 830 -12.50 -21.87 26.65
CA LEU A 830 -13.74 -22.53 27.06
C LEU A 830 -13.89 -23.95 26.50
N GLU A 831 -13.30 -24.23 25.33
CA GLU A 831 -13.24 -25.58 24.75
C GLU A 831 -12.13 -26.42 25.39
N TYR A 832 -11.04 -25.80 25.88
CA TYR A 832 -9.89 -26.46 26.50
C TYR A 832 -10.08 -26.85 27.98
N LEU A 833 -10.72 -26.00 28.77
CA LEU A 833 -10.91 -26.22 30.22
C LEU A 833 -11.67 -27.52 30.57
N PRO A 834 -12.68 -27.97 29.81
CA PRO A 834 -13.33 -29.26 30.04
C PRO A 834 -12.46 -30.48 29.67
N SER A 835 -11.47 -30.32 28.80
CA SER A 835 -10.62 -31.41 28.32
C SER A 835 -9.38 -31.69 29.20
N SER A 836 -8.94 -30.73 30.02
CA SER A 836 -7.81 -30.91 30.96
C SER A 836 -8.26 -31.61 32.26
N ILE A 837 -7.67 -32.75 32.61
CA ILE A 837 -8.05 -33.56 33.79
C ILE A 837 -7.13 -33.24 34.98
N GLY A 838 -7.69 -32.81 36.11
CA GLY A 838 -6.99 -32.73 37.39
C GLY A 838 -6.06 -31.52 37.56
N THR A 839 -4.79 -31.75 37.93
CA THR A 839 -3.82 -30.67 38.25
C THR A 839 -3.59 -29.69 37.10
N GLU A 840 -3.70 -30.16 35.85
CA GLU A 840 -3.59 -29.36 34.63
C GLU A 840 -4.70 -28.31 34.49
N GLN A 841 -5.88 -28.57 35.06
CA GLN A 841 -7.01 -27.63 35.08
C GLN A 841 -6.70 -26.38 35.92
N SER A 842 -5.93 -26.55 37.01
CA SER A 842 -5.51 -25.43 37.85
C SER A 842 -4.51 -24.52 37.14
N THR A 843 -3.55 -25.11 36.41
CA THR A 843 -2.58 -24.39 35.59
C THR A 843 -3.24 -23.69 34.40
N ALA A 844 -4.20 -24.33 33.74
CA ALA A 844 -4.97 -23.75 32.64
C ALA A 844 -5.84 -22.55 33.08
N THR A 845 -6.43 -22.64 34.28
CA THR A 845 -7.21 -21.53 34.87
C THR A 845 -6.31 -20.36 35.25
N LEU A 846 -5.14 -20.65 35.83
CA LEU A 846 -4.12 -19.65 36.13
C LEU A 846 -3.61 -18.96 34.86
N LEU A 847 -3.38 -19.72 33.79
CA LEU A 847 -2.98 -19.20 32.49
C LEU A 847 -4.02 -18.22 31.92
N LEU A 848 -5.31 -18.58 31.97
CA LEU A 848 -6.39 -17.71 31.53
C LEU A 848 -6.39 -16.41 32.34
N GLN A 849 -6.29 -16.50 33.67
CA GLN A 849 -6.23 -15.35 34.57
C GLN A 849 -5.06 -14.43 34.22
N ARG A 850 -3.84 -14.96 34.09
CA ARG A 850 -2.64 -14.18 33.73
C ARG A 850 -2.75 -13.54 32.35
N THR A 851 -3.30 -14.26 31.37
CA THR A 851 -3.50 -13.74 30.01
C THR A 851 -4.47 -12.57 30.00
N LEU A 852 -5.56 -12.65 30.77
CA LEU A 852 -6.53 -11.56 30.90
C LEU A 852 -5.96 -10.36 31.68
N GLU A 853 -5.23 -10.60 32.78
CA GLU A 853 -4.51 -9.56 33.53
C GLU A 853 -3.53 -8.78 32.61
N GLY A 854 -2.71 -9.52 31.85
CA GLY A 854 -1.74 -8.95 30.90
C GLY A 854 -2.42 -8.18 29.77
N TYR A 855 -3.50 -8.72 29.20
CA TYR A 855 -4.30 -8.06 28.17
C TYR A 855 -4.81 -6.70 28.64
N PHE A 856 -5.45 -6.63 29.81
CA PHE A 856 -5.99 -5.36 30.31
C PHE A 856 -4.88 -4.39 30.71
N LYS A 857 -3.79 -4.86 31.31
CA LYS A 857 -2.63 -4.00 31.65
C LYS A 857 -2.05 -3.31 30.41
N GLU A 858 -1.85 -4.05 29.31
CA GLU A 858 -1.32 -3.48 28.08
C GLU A 858 -2.38 -2.64 27.33
N TYR A 859 -3.66 -3.02 27.38
CA TYR A 859 -4.75 -2.25 26.77
C TYR A 859 -4.90 -0.85 27.36
N PHE A 860 -4.83 -0.70 28.69
CA PHE A 860 -4.94 0.59 29.38
C PHE A 860 -3.64 1.40 29.41
N SER A 861 -2.52 0.82 28.97
CA SER A 861 -1.24 1.54 28.87
C SER A 861 -1.13 2.48 27.66
N LYS A 862 -2.04 2.36 26.68
CA LYS A 862 -2.02 3.16 25.44
C LYS A 862 -2.84 4.47 25.60
N PRO A 863 -2.35 5.62 25.11
CA PRO A 863 -3.03 6.91 25.27
C PRO A 863 -4.33 7.06 24.44
N GLU A 864 -4.57 6.20 23.45
CA GLU A 864 -5.78 6.23 22.59
C GLU A 864 -7.01 5.51 23.19
N SER A 865 -6.82 4.67 24.23
CA SER A 865 -7.85 3.82 24.85
C SER A 865 -8.43 4.39 26.15
N VAL A 866 -8.29 5.70 26.35
CA VAL A 866 -8.67 6.40 27.60
C VAL A 866 -10.17 6.59 27.78
N ASP A 867 -11.01 6.29 26.77
CA ASP A 867 -12.47 6.30 26.89
C ASP A 867 -12.98 4.95 27.46
N PRO A 868 -13.29 4.84 28.77
CA PRO A 868 -13.85 3.61 29.37
C PRO A 868 -15.18 3.18 28.74
N SER A 869 -15.87 4.08 28.05
CA SER A 869 -17.12 3.82 27.33
C SER A 869 -16.95 2.90 26.11
N LYS A 870 -15.77 2.85 25.47
CA LYS A 870 -15.53 1.99 24.28
C LYS A 870 -15.46 0.50 24.62
N LEU A 871 -14.89 0.14 25.78
CA LEU A 871 -14.78 -1.26 26.20
C LEU A 871 -16.18 -1.87 26.47
N SER A 872 -17.13 -1.05 26.92
CA SER A 872 -18.52 -1.49 27.16
C SER A 872 -19.27 -1.90 25.88
N TYR A 873 -18.88 -1.37 24.71
CA TYR A 873 -19.44 -1.73 23.41
C TYR A 873 -18.68 -2.89 22.73
N GLU A 874 -17.47 -3.21 23.19
CA GLU A 874 -16.68 -4.30 22.64
C GLU A 874 -17.18 -5.64 23.21
N ARG A 875 -17.87 -6.43 22.37
CA ARG A 875 -18.57 -7.67 22.77
C ARG A 875 -17.67 -8.68 23.51
N GLY A 876 -16.35 -8.62 23.33
CA GLY A 876 -15.38 -9.49 24.02
C GLY A 876 -14.72 -8.93 25.27
N GLY A 877 -14.67 -7.60 25.45
CA GLY A 877 -14.07 -6.99 26.63
C GLY A 877 -14.89 -7.25 27.90
N ASN A 878 -16.22 -7.12 27.80
CA ASN A 878 -17.13 -7.38 28.93
C ASN A 878 -17.13 -8.86 29.37
N GLU A 879 -17.13 -9.81 28.42
CA GLU A 879 -17.08 -11.24 28.74
C GLU A 879 -15.72 -11.64 29.33
N ALA A 880 -14.61 -11.07 28.83
CA ALA A 880 -13.29 -11.24 29.43
C ALA A 880 -13.24 -10.74 30.88
N LEU A 881 -13.77 -9.54 31.15
CA LEU A 881 -13.79 -8.96 32.49
C LEU A 881 -14.65 -9.78 33.44
N LYS A 882 -15.79 -10.28 32.95
CA LYS A 882 -16.68 -11.19 33.69
C LYS A 882 -15.98 -12.50 34.07
N LEU A 883 -15.26 -13.12 33.13
CA LEU A 883 -14.48 -14.34 33.39
C LEU A 883 -13.35 -14.10 34.39
N LEU A 884 -12.67 -12.95 34.31
CA LEU A 884 -11.62 -12.57 35.25
C LEU A 884 -12.17 -12.42 36.68
N VAL A 885 -13.31 -11.72 36.86
CA VAL A 885 -13.97 -11.58 38.16
C VAL A 885 -14.38 -12.94 38.74
N ARG A 886 -14.94 -13.83 37.91
CA ARG A 886 -15.27 -15.20 38.32
C ARG A 886 -14.04 -16.00 38.75
N SER A 887 -12.90 -15.84 38.05
CA SER A 887 -11.63 -16.48 38.41
C SER A 887 -11.18 -16.05 39.81
N TYR A 888 -11.20 -14.75 40.12
CA TYR A 888 -10.82 -14.25 41.45
C TYR A 888 -11.79 -14.70 42.55
N LEU A 889 -13.11 -14.69 42.30
CA LEU A 889 -14.10 -15.20 43.25
C LEU A 889 -13.91 -16.69 43.53
N SER A 890 -13.65 -17.48 42.49
CA SER A 890 -13.36 -18.91 42.61
C SER A 890 -12.04 -19.16 43.36
N GLN A 891 -10.99 -18.40 43.06
CA GLN A 891 -9.70 -18.50 43.74
C GLN A 891 -9.85 -18.20 45.24
N LEU A 892 -10.58 -17.14 45.61
CA LEU A 892 -10.86 -16.80 47.00
C LEU A 892 -11.69 -17.88 47.70
N GLN A 893 -12.67 -18.46 47.03
CA GLN A 893 -13.47 -19.57 47.57
C GLN A 893 -12.62 -20.82 47.81
N ILE A 894 -11.70 -21.15 46.90
CA ILE A 894 -10.78 -22.29 47.05
C ILE A 894 -9.80 -22.06 48.21
N LEU A 895 -9.25 -20.85 48.34
CA LEU A 895 -8.36 -20.49 49.44
C LEU A 895 -9.10 -20.54 50.79
N GLN A 896 -10.36 -20.10 50.83
CA GLN A 896 -11.19 -20.21 52.02
C GLN A 896 -11.48 -21.67 52.41
N LEU A 897 -11.80 -22.54 51.46
CA LEU A 897 -12.02 -23.97 51.72
C LEU A 897 -10.74 -24.66 52.22
N LYS A 898 -9.57 -24.23 51.74
CA LYS A 898 -8.27 -24.69 52.28
C LYS A 898 -8.08 -24.23 53.73
N ASP A 899 -8.45 -22.99 54.06
CA ASP A 899 -8.37 -22.47 55.44
C ASP A 899 -9.34 -23.19 56.38
N GLU A 900 -10.57 -23.50 55.95
CA GLU A 900 -11.55 -24.28 56.71
C GLU A 900 -11.12 -25.75 56.90
N ASN A 901 -10.48 -26.37 55.91
CA ASN A 901 -9.89 -27.70 56.04
C ASN A 901 -8.67 -27.70 56.97
N ASN A 902 -7.84 -26.65 56.93
CA ASN A 902 -6.73 -26.47 57.87
C ASN A 902 -7.24 -26.24 59.30
N ARG A 903 -8.38 -25.56 59.51
CA ARG A 903 -9.06 -25.47 60.81
C ARG A 903 -9.49 -26.84 61.33
N LYS A 904 -10.15 -27.66 60.49
CA LYS A 904 -10.56 -29.04 60.86
C LYS A 904 -9.39 -29.97 61.16
N ASN A 905 -8.27 -29.82 60.46
CA ASN A 905 -7.04 -30.57 60.75
C ASN A 905 -6.37 -30.11 62.05
N LYS A 906 -6.39 -28.79 62.36
CA LYS A 906 -5.88 -28.27 63.64
C LYS A 906 -6.78 -28.58 64.85
N GLU A 907 -8.09 -28.68 64.68
CA GLU A 907 -9.00 -29.13 65.74
C GLU A 907 -8.89 -30.64 66.02
N ASN A 908 -8.54 -31.45 65.02
CA ASN A 908 -8.25 -32.87 65.20
C ASN A 908 -6.88 -33.14 65.88
N ASP A 909 -5.93 -32.21 65.79
CA ASP A 909 -4.62 -32.30 66.45
C ASP A 909 -4.65 -32.01 67.96
N TYR A 910 -5.77 -31.52 68.53
CA TYR A 910 -5.91 -31.32 69.98
C TYR A 910 -6.46 -32.54 70.74
N THR A 911 -6.71 -33.67 70.07
CA THR A 911 -7.15 -34.91 70.72
C THR A 911 -6.14 -36.05 70.79
N ASP A 912 -4.91 -35.86 70.31
CA ASP A 912 -3.91 -36.92 70.41
C ASP A 912 -2.51 -36.42 70.81
N VAL A 913 -1.96 -37.13 71.79
CA VAL A 913 -0.55 -37.15 72.26
C VAL A 913 -0.13 -36.09 73.28
N LYS A 914 -0.32 -36.47 74.56
CA LYS A 914 0.75 -36.34 75.57
C LYS A 914 1.92 -37.23 75.14
N ASP A 915 3.12 -36.67 75.02
CA ASP A 915 4.30 -37.09 75.79
C ASP A 915 5.62 -36.57 75.19
N THR A 916 6.44 -36.03 76.09
CA THR A 916 7.91 -36.00 76.13
C THR A 916 8.68 -35.02 75.24
N ASP A 917 9.09 -33.93 75.90
CA ASP A 917 10.48 -33.56 76.24
C ASP A 917 11.52 -33.34 75.13
N ASP A 918 11.82 -32.04 75.00
CA ASP A 918 13.13 -31.41 75.16
C ASP A 918 14.28 -31.77 74.20
N LYS A 919 14.69 -30.73 73.45
CA LYS A 919 16.02 -30.13 73.68
C LYS A 919 16.02 -28.62 73.40
N GLU A 920 16.24 -27.91 74.50
CA GLU A 920 16.62 -26.51 74.64
C GLU A 920 17.90 -26.17 73.85
N GLN A 921 17.95 -24.96 73.29
CA GLN A 921 18.77 -23.87 73.86
C GLN A 921 18.16 -22.53 73.40
N ASP A 922 17.51 -21.76 74.28
CA ASP A 922 18.11 -20.86 75.29
C ASP A 922 18.97 -19.78 74.66
N THR A 923 18.81 -18.48 74.90
CA THR A 923 18.47 -17.71 76.12
C THR A 923 18.47 -16.23 75.65
N ASN A 924 17.89 -15.19 76.26
CA ASN A 924 17.35 -14.91 77.57
C ASN A 924 16.54 -13.59 77.43
N GLN A 925 15.27 -13.51 77.86
CA GLN A 925 14.81 -13.28 79.25
C GLN A 925 14.85 -11.80 79.69
N LEU A 926 13.67 -11.21 79.95
CA LEU A 926 13.16 -10.89 81.31
C LEU A 926 12.26 -9.64 81.34
N ASN A 927 11.03 -9.90 81.79
CA ASN A 927 10.31 -9.21 82.87
C ASN A 927 9.57 -7.88 82.67
N SER A 928 8.25 -8.04 82.66
CA SER A 928 7.26 -7.44 83.58
C SER A 928 7.30 -5.92 83.83
N SER A 929 6.22 -5.23 83.48
CA SER A 929 5.20 -4.78 84.44
C SER A 929 4.24 -3.79 83.79
N GLN A 930 3.03 -3.75 84.35
CA GLN A 930 1.91 -2.86 84.07
C GLN A 930 2.30 -1.42 83.71
N THR A 931 1.64 -0.84 82.70
CA THR A 931 1.13 0.55 82.77
C THR A 931 0.06 0.78 81.70
N ASN A 932 -1.02 1.43 82.11
CA ASN A 932 -1.99 2.06 81.21
C ASN A 932 -1.29 3.06 80.28
N SER A 933 -1.46 2.95 78.97
CA SER A 933 -1.22 4.07 78.05
C SER A 933 -2.03 3.95 76.76
N VAL A 934 -3.03 4.83 76.65
CA VAL A 934 -3.50 5.52 75.43
C VAL A 934 -3.40 4.75 74.10
N PHE A 935 -4.56 4.23 73.66
CA PHE A 935 -4.83 3.79 72.29
C PHE A 935 -4.75 4.97 71.30
N PHE A 936 -3.56 5.33 70.83
CA PHE A 936 -3.32 6.02 69.55
C PHE A 936 -1.82 5.89 69.27
N ASP A 937 -1.43 4.87 68.51
CA ASP A 937 -0.12 4.87 67.86
C ASP A 937 -0.25 4.24 66.47
N ASP A 938 -0.03 5.09 65.48
CA ASP A 938 0.22 4.75 64.07
C ASP A 938 1.40 3.78 64.00
N LYS A 939 1.14 2.49 63.87
CA LYS A 939 2.13 1.53 63.41
C LYS A 939 1.99 1.35 61.91
N ASN A 940 2.88 2.04 61.20
CA ASN A 940 3.24 1.74 59.82
C ASN A 940 3.56 0.25 59.68
N CYS A 941 2.66 -0.50 59.05
CA CYS A 941 2.97 -1.82 58.51
C CYS A 941 3.61 -1.62 57.13
N LEU A 942 4.80 -2.21 56.98
CA LEU A 942 5.68 -2.17 55.82
C LEU A 942 4.93 -2.47 54.51
N GLU A 943 4.84 -1.49 53.62
CA GLU A 943 4.26 -1.62 52.28
C GLU A 943 5.24 -2.32 51.34
N VAL A 944 4.90 -3.53 50.89
CA VAL A 944 5.42 -4.09 49.63
C VAL A 944 4.36 -3.76 48.57
N GLU A 945 4.51 -2.62 47.90
CA GLU A 945 3.61 -2.18 46.83
C GLU A 945 3.86 -3.01 45.55
N GLU A 946 3.21 -4.17 45.40
CA GLU A 946 3.05 -4.80 44.09
C GLU A 946 1.94 -4.07 43.29
N ALA A 947 2.32 -3.32 42.26
CA ALA A 947 1.38 -2.58 41.43
C ALA A 947 0.41 -3.51 40.65
N PHE A 948 -0.88 -3.51 41.00
CA PHE A 948 -1.92 -4.34 40.35
C PHE A 948 -2.91 -3.54 39.49
N LEU A 949 -3.66 -4.25 38.64
CA LEU A 949 -4.60 -3.65 37.68
C LEU A 949 -5.67 -2.81 38.39
N PHE A 950 -5.88 -1.56 37.93
CA PHE A 950 -6.81 -0.57 38.49
C PHE A 950 -6.55 -0.10 39.93
N GLU A 951 -5.35 -0.28 40.47
CA GLU A 951 -5.00 0.16 41.82
C GLU A 951 -5.34 1.63 42.10
N LYS A 952 -5.14 2.52 41.10
CA LYS A 952 -5.50 3.95 41.18
C LYS A 952 -6.98 4.23 41.49
N TYR A 953 -7.86 3.27 41.20
CA TYR A 953 -9.30 3.39 41.43
C TYR A 953 -9.75 2.75 42.74
N LYS A 954 -8.86 2.08 43.49
CA LYS A 954 -9.21 1.48 44.77
C LYS A 954 -9.46 2.59 45.80
N TYR A 955 -10.64 2.57 46.42
CA TYR A 955 -10.99 3.52 47.46
C TYR A 955 -10.15 3.29 48.73
N GLU A 956 -9.77 4.39 49.39
CA GLU A 956 -8.88 4.38 50.55
C GLU A 956 -9.59 3.85 51.81
N TYR A 957 -10.92 4.00 51.90
CA TYR A 957 -11.71 3.43 53.00
C TYR A 957 -11.62 1.90 53.10
N LEU A 958 -11.35 1.21 51.98
CA LEU A 958 -11.24 -0.25 51.93
C LEU A 958 -10.01 -0.76 52.68
N LYS A 959 -8.94 0.04 52.80
CA LYS A 959 -7.78 -0.28 53.64
C LYS A 959 -8.13 -0.29 55.13
N ARG A 960 -9.22 0.40 55.52
CA ARG A 960 -9.69 0.50 56.92
C ARG A 960 -10.76 -0.53 57.29
N MET A 961 -11.13 -1.42 56.35
CA MET A 961 -12.10 -2.48 56.55
C MET A 961 -11.42 -3.84 56.82
N PRO A 962 -12.08 -4.77 57.54
CA PRO A 962 -11.65 -6.16 57.63
C PRO A 962 -11.58 -6.78 56.22
N PRO A 963 -10.52 -7.54 55.89
CA PRO A 963 -9.50 -8.15 56.75
C PRO A 963 -8.23 -7.30 57.01
N PHE A 964 -8.09 -6.11 56.42
CA PHE A 964 -6.86 -5.30 56.49
C PHE A 964 -6.70 -4.54 57.83
N GLN A 965 -7.80 -4.25 58.52
CA GLN A 965 -7.82 -3.62 59.84
C GLN A 965 -8.83 -4.33 60.76
N ILE A 966 -8.49 -4.44 62.05
CA ILE A 966 -9.31 -5.10 63.07
C ILE A 966 -10.66 -4.38 63.21
N GLU A 967 -11.77 -5.14 63.23
CA GLU A 967 -13.12 -4.61 63.50
C GLU A 967 -13.22 -4.16 64.96
N ILE A 968 -13.21 -2.85 65.20
CA ILE A 968 -13.16 -2.27 66.57
C ILE A 968 -14.51 -2.41 67.30
N VAL A 969 -15.60 -2.49 66.55
CA VAL A 969 -16.97 -2.47 67.07
C VAL A 969 -17.31 -3.69 67.91
N SER A 970 -17.03 -4.90 67.41
CA SER A 970 -17.30 -6.15 68.16
C SER A 970 -16.53 -6.19 69.49
N LYS A 971 -15.28 -5.67 69.52
CA LYS A 971 -14.45 -5.52 70.73
C LYS A 971 -14.99 -4.47 71.70
N MET A 972 -15.63 -3.40 71.21
CA MET A 972 -16.30 -2.40 72.07
C MET A 972 -17.62 -2.91 72.66
N TYR A 973 -18.41 -3.66 71.90
CA TYR A 973 -19.66 -4.27 72.38
C TYR A 973 -19.42 -5.42 73.37
N SER A 974 -18.40 -6.26 73.16
CA SER A 974 -18.05 -7.32 74.11
C SER A 974 -17.56 -6.80 75.47
N MET A 975 -17.06 -5.56 75.53
CA MET A 975 -16.69 -4.89 76.78
C MET A 975 -17.87 -4.24 77.52
N CYS A 976 -19.04 -4.11 76.87
CA CYS A 976 -20.21 -3.41 77.42
C CYS A 976 -21.42 -4.33 77.69
N LEU A 977 -21.48 -5.52 77.08
CA LEU A 977 -22.57 -6.50 77.25
C LEU A 977 -21.98 -7.88 77.61
N GLU A 978 -22.44 -8.48 78.72
CA GLU A 978 -22.18 -9.90 79.02
C GLU A 978 -22.99 -10.77 78.02
N ASP A 979 -22.34 -11.75 77.37
CA ASP A 979 -22.86 -12.65 76.30
C ASP A 979 -22.97 -12.10 74.85
N TYR A 980 -22.16 -11.11 74.46
CA TYR A 980 -22.10 -10.71 73.04
C TYR A 980 -21.19 -11.65 72.20
N PRO A 981 -21.64 -12.20 71.05
CA PRO A 981 -20.83 -13.07 70.22
C PRO A 981 -19.65 -12.30 69.62
N THR A 982 -18.43 -12.61 70.05
CA THR A 982 -17.21 -12.10 69.42
C THR A 982 -17.05 -12.73 68.04
N LYS A 983 -17.14 -11.93 66.97
CA LYS A 983 -16.62 -12.35 65.65
C LYS A 983 -15.13 -12.66 65.81
N GLU A 984 -14.72 -13.90 65.54
CA GLU A 984 -13.31 -14.29 65.56
C GLU A 984 -12.49 -13.41 64.59
N ASP A 985 -11.30 -12.98 65.02
CA ASP A 985 -10.37 -12.23 64.17
C ASP A 985 -10.08 -13.06 62.90
N ALA A 986 -10.19 -12.44 61.71
CA ALA A 986 -9.93 -13.12 60.45
C ALA A 986 -8.46 -13.60 60.39
N ILE A 987 -8.24 -14.87 60.06
CA ILE A 987 -6.90 -15.47 59.93
C ILE A 987 -6.09 -14.65 58.90
N VAL A 988 -4.86 -14.27 59.21
CA VAL A 988 -3.96 -13.60 58.25
C VAL A 988 -3.65 -14.58 57.11
N ASN A 989 -4.09 -14.28 55.89
CA ASN A 989 -3.81 -15.06 54.69
C ASN A 989 -3.41 -14.07 53.59
N GLU A 990 -2.10 -13.82 53.48
CA GLU A 990 -1.52 -12.82 52.59
C GLU A 990 -1.89 -13.06 51.12
N GLU A 991 -1.98 -14.32 50.67
CA GLU A 991 -2.35 -14.67 49.30
C GLU A 991 -3.83 -14.32 49.01
N ALA A 992 -4.72 -14.65 49.94
CA ALA A 992 -6.14 -14.30 49.84
C ALA A 992 -6.36 -12.78 49.90
N ASP A 993 -5.55 -12.06 50.68
CA ASP A 993 -5.64 -10.61 50.84
C ASP A 993 -5.16 -9.85 49.58
N VAL A 994 -4.14 -10.37 48.89
CA VAL A 994 -3.71 -9.84 47.58
C VAL A 994 -4.78 -10.07 46.51
N VAL A 995 -5.40 -11.26 46.44
CA VAL A 995 -6.47 -11.55 45.48
C VAL A 995 -7.71 -10.69 45.77
N LEU A 996 -8.06 -10.51 47.05
CA LEU A 996 -9.15 -9.62 47.47
C LEU A 996 -8.87 -8.17 47.08
N ALA A 997 -7.63 -7.68 47.26
CA ALA A 997 -7.24 -6.34 46.85
C ALA A 997 -7.37 -6.13 45.33
N LYS A 998 -6.98 -7.13 44.51
CA LYS A 998 -7.16 -7.11 43.05
C LYS A 998 -8.64 -7.07 42.66
N LEU A 999 -9.47 -7.89 43.31
CA LEU A 999 -10.92 -7.92 43.08
C LEU A 999 -11.56 -6.56 43.44
N GLN A 1000 -11.22 -6.00 44.59
CA GLN A 1000 -11.71 -4.68 45.02
C GLN A 1000 -11.35 -3.58 44.03
N ALA A 1001 -10.10 -3.54 43.57
CA ALA A 1001 -9.64 -2.51 42.63
C ALA A 1001 -10.34 -2.59 41.28
N ILE A 1002 -10.58 -3.81 40.77
CA ILE A 1002 -11.40 -4.01 39.58
C ILE A 1002 -12.81 -3.51 39.82
N LEU A 1003 -13.46 -3.91 40.91
CA LEU A 1003 -14.84 -3.52 41.27
C LEU A 1003 -15.03 -2.00 41.45
N CYS A 1004 -13.99 -1.28 41.83
CA CYS A 1004 -14.03 0.18 41.97
C CYS A 1004 -13.80 0.92 40.63
N SER A 1005 -13.39 0.23 39.57
CA SER A 1005 -13.12 0.81 38.26
C SER A 1005 -14.42 1.22 37.53
N PRO A 1006 -14.44 2.36 36.81
CA PRO A 1006 -15.60 2.81 36.03
C PRO A 1006 -15.92 1.93 34.81
N VAL A 1007 -15.10 0.92 34.54
CA VAL A 1007 -15.17 0.04 33.35
C VAL A 1007 -16.22 -1.08 33.51
N ILE A 1008 -16.69 -1.34 34.73
CA ILE A 1008 -17.58 -2.48 35.02
C ILE A 1008 -19.03 -2.24 34.60
N SER A 1009 -19.62 -3.26 33.98
CA SER A 1009 -21.05 -3.27 33.61
C SER A 1009 -21.96 -3.67 34.77
N LYS A 1010 -23.21 -3.18 34.75
CA LYS A 1010 -24.25 -3.52 35.74
C LYS A 1010 -24.54 -5.02 35.84
N ASN A 1011 -24.31 -5.78 34.76
CA ASN A 1011 -24.53 -7.23 34.73
C ASN A 1011 -23.53 -7.99 35.60
N ILE A 1012 -22.26 -7.55 35.63
CA ILE A 1012 -21.22 -8.15 36.49
C ILE A 1012 -21.56 -7.87 37.96
N ILE A 1013 -21.99 -6.65 38.27
CA ILE A 1013 -22.40 -6.23 39.62
C ILE A 1013 -23.55 -7.11 40.15
N ALA A 1014 -24.58 -7.36 39.34
CA ALA A 1014 -25.69 -8.23 39.71
C ALA A 1014 -25.27 -9.69 39.96
N GLU A 1015 -24.30 -10.20 39.20
CA GLU A 1015 -23.77 -11.55 39.38
C GLU A 1015 -22.94 -11.68 40.65
N VAL A 1016 -22.09 -10.69 40.96
CA VAL A 1016 -21.35 -10.66 42.22
C VAL A 1016 -22.30 -10.54 43.41
N ASP A 1017 -23.36 -9.74 43.32
CA ASP A 1017 -24.39 -9.67 44.37
C ASP A 1017 -25.07 -11.05 44.58
N THR A 1018 -25.42 -11.74 43.50
CA THR A 1018 -25.98 -13.09 43.55
C THR A 1018 -25.00 -14.07 44.22
N PHE A 1019 -23.71 -14.00 43.90
CA PHE A 1019 -22.67 -14.84 44.50
C PHE A 1019 -22.47 -14.55 46.00
N LEU A 1020 -22.48 -13.29 46.42
CA LEU A 1020 -22.37 -12.88 47.82
C LEU A 1020 -23.59 -13.29 48.66
N ASN A 1021 -24.77 -13.35 48.04
CA ASN A 1021 -25.99 -13.84 48.70
C ASN A 1021 -25.96 -15.36 48.92
N LEU A 1022 -25.27 -16.10 48.04
CA LEU A 1022 -25.11 -17.56 48.16
C LEU A 1022 -24.00 -17.96 49.16
N ASN A 1023 -22.96 -17.14 49.31
CA ASN A 1023 -21.79 -17.44 50.13
C ASN A 1023 -21.71 -16.52 51.36
N ASN A 1024 -22.33 -16.92 52.46
CA ASN A 1024 -22.43 -16.08 53.66
C ASN A 1024 -21.11 -15.84 54.40
N ASN A 1025 -20.13 -16.75 54.29
CA ASN A 1025 -18.85 -16.70 55.02
C ASN A 1025 -17.69 -16.12 54.18
N PHE A 1026 -17.97 -15.43 53.08
CA PHE A 1026 -16.93 -14.97 52.15
C PHE A 1026 -15.96 -13.94 52.77
N ARG A 1027 -14.64 -14.16 52.62
CA ARG A 1027 -13.60 -13.24 53.11
C ARG A 1027 -13.73 -11.86 52.46
N GLY A 1028 -13.89 -10.81 53.28
CA GLY A 1028 -14.08 -9.44 52.78
C GLY A 1028 -15.48 -9.15 52.21
N ARG A 1029 -16.49 -9.97 52.53
CA ARG A 1029 -17.89 -9.78 52.09
C ARG A 1029 -18.39 -8.35 52.24
N ASP A 1030 -18.24 -7.76 53.42
CA ASP A 1030 -18.75 -6.42 53.72
C ASP A 1030 -18.01 -5.36 52.88
N SER A 1031 -16.69 -5.54 52.67
CA SER A 1031 -15.90 -4.67 51.81
C SER A 1031 -16.38 -4.71 50.34
N VAL A 1032 -16.69 -5.89 49.81
CA VAL A 1032 -17.19 -6.04 48.43
C VAL A 1032 -18.65 -5.56 48.31
N ARG A 1033 -19.47 -5.80 49.33
CA ARG A 1033 -20.87 -5.34 49.38
C ARG A 1033 -20.96 -3.82 49.38
N THR A 1034 -20.12 -3.14 50.16
CA THR A 1034 -20.12 -1.66 50.17
C THR A 1034 -19.76 -1.06 48.82
N ILE A 1035 -18.94 -1.72 48.01
CA ILE A 1035 -18.59 -1.26 46.66
C ILE A 1035 -19.82 -1.34 45.73
N ILE A 1036 -20.60 -2.42 45.82
CA ILE A 1036 -21.72 -2.76 44.93
C ILE A 1036 -23.03 -2.04 45.31
N SER A 1037 -23.27 -1.80 46.60
CA SER A 1037 -24.50 -1.19 47.12
C SER A 1037 -24.61 0.32 46.84
N THR A 1038 -25.84 0.85 46.89
CA THR A 1038 -26.08 2.30 46.79
C THR A 1038 -25.44 3.05 47.96
N ASN A 1039 -25.15 4.35 47.79
CA ASN A 1039 -24.54 5.17 48.86
C ASN A 1039 -25.33 5.11 50.17
N LYS A 1040 -26.66 5.06 50.12
CA LYS A 1040 -27.53 5.01 51.31
C LYS A 1040 -27.46 3.65 52.02
N ASP A 1041 -27.54 2.55 51.26
CA ASP A 1041 -27.47 1.19 51.82
C ASP A 1041 -26.07 0.88 52.37
N ALA A 1042 -25.02 1.34 51.69
CA ALA A 1042 -23.65 1.21 52.14
C ALA A 1042 -23.40 1.98 53.44
N VAL A 1043 -23.96 3.19 53.59
CA VAL A 1043 -23.89 3.95 54.85
C VAL A 1043 -24.57 3.21 55.99
N GLN A 1044 -25.74 2.60 55.77
CA GLN A 1044 -26.42 1.80 56.79
C GLN A 1044 -25.61 0.55 57.18
N LEU A 1045 -25.06 -0.16 56.21
CA LEU A 1045 -24.24 -1.35 56.45
C LEU A 1045 -22.94 -0.99 57.20
N LEU A 1046 -22.29 0.11 56.82
CA LEU A 1046 -21.08 0.62 57.48
C LEU A 1046 -21.34 1.15 58.88
N LEU A 1047 -22.49 1.79 59.12
CA LEU A 1047 -22.94 2.23 60.44
C LEU A 1047 -23.11 1.08 61.43
N GLU A 1048 -23.41 -0.12 60.96
CA GLU A 1048 -23.58 -1.30 61.81
C GLU A 1048 -22.32 -2.15 61.90
N SER A 1049 -21.57 -2.29 60.81
CA SER A 1049 -20.45 -3.23 60.71
C SER A 1049 -19.08 -2.57 60.96
N CYS A 1050 -18.80 -1.39 60.36
CA CYS A 1050 -17.47 -0.76 60.38
C CYS A 1050 -17.54 0.79 60.34
N PRO A 1051 -18.03 1.44 61.42
CA PRO A 1051 -18.20 2.88 61.52
C PRO A 1051 -16.89 3.68 61.43
N GLN A 1052 -15.73 3.08 61.75
CA GLN A 1052 -14.42 3.72 61.63
C GLN A 1052 -14.07 4.15 60.19
N CYS A 1053 -14.73 3.55 59.19
CA CYS A 1053 -14.49 3.84 57.78
C CYS A 1053 -15.40 4.94 57.22
N LEU A 1054 -16.46 5.33 57.93
CA LEU A 1054 -17.54 6.19 57.40
C LEU A 1054 -17.07 7.55 56.89
N VAL A 1055 -16.15 8.20 57.61
CA VAL A 1055 -15.60 9.51 57.20
C VAL A 1055 -14.80 9.38 55.91
N GLN A 1056 -13.99 8.33 55.79
CA GLN A 1056 -13.20 8.08 54.58
C GLN A 1056 -14.08 7.60 53.42
N PHE A 1057 -15.11 6.78 53.68
CA PHE A 1057 -16.10 6.37 52.69
C PHE A 1057 -16.82 7.58 52.07
N GLY A 1058 -17.21 8.55 52.90
CA GLY A 1058 -17.81 9.80 52.42
C GLY A 1058 -16.84 10.60 51.52
N LYS A 1059 -15.56 10.70 51.90
CA LYS A 1059 -14.52 11.37 51.10
C LYS A 1059 -14.33 10.72 49.71
N ASP A 1060 -14.42 9.40 49.67
CA ASP A 1060 -14.11 8.61 48.47
C ASP A 1060 -15.31 8.51 47.50
N ARG A 1061 -16.56 8.50 48.00
CA ARG A 1061 -17.78 8.19 47.20
C ARG A 1061 -18.78 9.34 47.05
N PHE A 1062 -18.81 10.33 47.95
CA PHE A 1062 -19.87 11.34 47.92
C PHE A 1062 -19.52 12.51 46.99
N THR A 1063 -20.33 12.67 45.95
CA THR A 1063 -20.24 13.77 45.00
C THR A 1063 -21.40 14.76 45.13
N LYS A 1064 -22.47 14.39 45.85
CA LYS A 1064 -23.68 15.20 46.07
C LYS A 1064 -23.81 15.61 47.54
N THR A 1065 -24.36 16.80 47.77
CA THR A 1065 -24.68 17.34 49.10
C THR A 1065 -25.69 16.47 49.86
N ASP A 1066 -26.67 15.89 49.16
CA ASP A 1066 -27.73 15.05 49.74
C ASP A 1066 -27.19 13.78 50.43
N ASP A 1067 -26.10 13.22 49.92
CA ASP A 1067 -25.47 12.02 50.50
C ASP A 1067 -24.78 12.33 51.84
N TRP A 1068 -24.16 13.51 51.95
CA TRP A 1068 -23.59 14.01 53.20
C TRP A 1068 -24.68 14.31 54.24
N GLN A 1069 -25.80 14.91 53.80
CA GLN A 1069 -26.96 15.15 54.66
C GLN A 1069 -27.53 13.83 55.21
N PHE A 1070 -27.66 12.81 54.37
CA PHE A 1070 -28.12 11.48 54.78
C PHE A 1070 -27.17 10.80 55.77
N LEU A 1071 -25.85 10.88 55.55
CA LEU A 1071 -24.85 10.35 56.49
C LEU A 1071 -24.95 11.03 57.86
N ILE A 1072 -25.02 12.36 57.89
CA ILE A 1072 -25.13 13.14 59.14
C ILE A 1072 -26.42 12.78 59.89
N ALA A 1073 -27.56 12.74 59.20
CA ALA A 1073 -28.84 12.36 59.80
C ALA A 1073 -28.83 10.91 60.33
N SER A 1074 -28.23 9.98 59.61
CA SER A 1074 -28.16 8.56 60.01
C SER A 1074 -27.25 8.35 61.23
N VAL A 1075 -26.12 9.06 61.30
CA VAL A 1075 -25.23 9.04 62.48
C VAL A 1075 -25.93 9.68 63.70
N GLN A 1076 -26.62 10.81 63.51
CA GLN A 1076 -27.39 11.46 64.58
C GLN A 1076 -28.49 10.55 65.14
N GLN A 1077 -29.26 9.89 64.27
CA GLN A 1077 -30.28 8.92 64.68
C GLN A 1077 -29.68 7.72 65.41
N LYS A 1078 -28.51 7.23 65.00
CA LYS A 1078 -27.81 6.15 65.70
C LYS A 1078 -27.33 6.58 67.09
N ILE A 1079 -26.82 7.81 67.23
CA ILE A 1079 -26.42 8.37 68.53
C ILE A 1079 -27.62 8.46 69.48
N LEU A 1080 -28.78 8.93 69.00
CA LEU A 1080 -30.01 9.00 69.80
C LEU A 1080 -30.49 7.62 70.26
N LYS A 1081 -30.42 6.60 69.39
CA LYS A 1081 -30.77 5.23 69.76
C LYS A 1081 -29.80 4.65 70.80
N LEU A 1082 -28.52 5.00 70.74
CA LEU A 1082 -27.49 4.51 71.65
C LEU A 1082 -27.46 5.26 73.00
N SER A 1083 -27.96 6.50 73.06
CA SER A 1083 -28.02 7.29 74.30
C SER A 1083 -29.16 6.88 75.24
N GLN A 1084 -30.09 6.04 74.78
CA GLN A 1084 -31.20 5.53 75.58
C GLN A 1084 -30.76 4.41 76.55
N ASP A 1085 -29.57 3.86 76.38
CA ASP A 1085 -29.06 2.70 77.15
C ASP A 1085 -27.74 3.06 77.86
N GLU A 1086 -27.74 3.07 79.21
CA GLU A 1086 -26.61 3.58 80.02
C GLU A 1086 -25.30 2.79 79.80
N ASN A 1087 -25.42 1.50 79.48
CA ASN A 1087 -24.28 0.60 79.22
C ASN A 1087 -23.55 0.90 77.90
N LEU A 1088 -24.19 1.63 76.96
CA LEU A 1088 -23.66 1.91 75.62
C LEU A 1088 -23.02 3.30 75.50
N ASN A 1089 -22.84 4.03 76.61
CA ASN A 1089 -22.29 5.39 76.63
C ASN A 1089 -20.90 5.52 75.98
N ARG A 1090 -20.02 4.51 76.13
CA ARG A 1090 -18.69 4.49 75.48
C ARG A 1090 -18.80 4.40 73.96
N ILE A 1091 -19.77 3.65 73.46
CA ILE A 1091 -20.06 3.50 72.04
C ILE A 1091 -20.71 4.78 71.50
N CYS A 1092 -21.63 5.37 72.26
CA CYS A 1092 -22.22 6.68 71.96
C CYS A 1092 -21.15 7.78 71.79
N PHE A 1093 -20.14 7.83 72.66
CA PHE A 1093 -19.00 8.76 72.53
C PHE A 1093 -18.19 8.55 71.24
N PHE A 1094 -17.99 7.30 70.83
CA PHE A 1094 -17.30 6.96 69.59
C PHE A 1094 -18.06 7.48 68.35
N TYR A 1095 -19.39 7.32 68.30
CA TYR A 1095 -20.20 7.89 67.21
C TYR A 1095 -20.27 9.43 67.25
N LYS A 1096 -20.31 10.05 68.45
CA LYS A 1096 -20.19 11.52 68.58
C LYS A 1096 -18.87 12.04 68.01
N LYS A 1097 -17.76 11.31 68.21
CA LYS A 1097 -16.46 11.63 67.60
C LYS A 1097 -16.49 11.53 66.08
N ILE A 1098 -17.05 10.45 65.53
CA ILE A 1098 -17.20 10.28 64.07
C ILE A 1098 -18.04 11.41 63.47
N LEU A 1099 -19.10 11.83 64.15
CA LEU A 1099 -19.94 12.93 63.70
C LEU A 1099 -19.18 14.26 63.68
N LYS A 1100 -18.40 14.54 64.73
CA LYS A 1100 -17.51 15.71 64.79
C LYS A 1100 -16.48 15.72 63.64
N ASP A 1101 -15.85 14.58 63.38
CA ASP A 1101 -14.86 14.43 62.30
C ASP A 1101 -15.52 14.60 60.91
N THR A 1102 -16.74 14.08 60.74
CA THR A 1102 -17.56 14.25 59.52
C THR A 1102 -17.92 15.73 59.31
N LEU A 1103 -18.45 16.41 60.32
CA LEU A 1103 -18.83 17.82 60.26
C LEU A 1103 -17.62 18.73 60.02
N SER A 1104 -16.47 18.43 60.64
CA SER A 1104 -15.22 19.13 60.38
C SER A 1104 -14.76 18.98 58.93
N HIS A 1105 -14.87 17.78 58.36
CA HIS A 1105 -14.51 17.55 56.96
C HIS A 1105 -15.43 18.31 55.99
N VAL A 1106 -16.75 18.22 56.16
CA VAL A 1106 -17.73 18.93 55.33
C VAL A 1106 -17.50 20.45 55.41
N ALA A 1107 -17.24 20.99 56.60
CA ALA A 1107 -16.92 22.41 56.78
C ALA A 1107 -15.64 22.87 56.07
N THR A 1108 -14.62 22.00 55.97
CA THR A 1108 -13.38 22.33 55.28
C THR A 1108 -13.44 22.18 53.76
N SER A 1109 -14.38 21.38 53.24
CA SER A 1109 -14.41 20.96 51.83
C SER A 1109 -15.49 21.65 50.98
N MET A 1110 -16.59 22.12 51.59
CA MET A 1110 -17.74 22.69 50.88
C MET A 1110 -17.82 24.22 51.00
N THR A 1111 -18.57 24.85 50.10
CA THR A 1111 -18.89 26.29 50.20
C THR A 1111 -19.90 26.56 51.32
N LEU A 1112 -19.98 27.80 51.79
CA LEU A 1112 -20.91 28.17 52.86
C LEU A 1112 -22.37 27.89 52.48
N GLU A 1113 -22.76 28.08 51.22
CA GLU A 1113 -24.13 27.80 50.75
C GLU A 1113 -24.43 26.30 50.76
N GLU A 1114 -23.51 25.47 50.23
CA GLU A 1114 -23.64 24.01 50.25
C GLU A 1114 -23.66 23.45 51.68
N LEU A 1115 -22.80 23.96 52.56
CA LEU A 1115 -22.75 23.56 53.97
C LEU A 1115 -24.10 23.81 54.69
N MET A 1116 -24.76 24.92 54.39
CA MET A 1116 -26.09 25.22 54.95
C MET A 1116 -27.17 24.26 54.45
N THR A 1117 -27.04 23.73 53.24
CA THR A 1117 -27.99 22.73 52.70
C THR A 1117 -27.77 21.32 53.26
N VAL A 1118 -26.53 21.00 53.68
CA VAL A 1118 -26.15 19.69 54.24
C VAL A 1118 -26.59 19.53 55.69
N PHE A 1119 -26.76 20.63 56.44
CA PHE A 1119 -27.26 20.57 57.80
C PHE A 1119 -28.75 20.20 57.83
N PRO A 1120 -29.15 19.15 58.59
CA PRO A 1120 -30.56 18.86 58.85
C PRO A 1120 -31.27 20.09 59.47
N GLN A 1121 -32.51 20.39 59.03
CA GLN A 1121 -33.26 21.57 59.50
C GLN A 1121 -33.42 21.56 61.04
N ARG A 1122 -33.15 22.70 61.71
CA ARG A 1122 -33.42 22.90 63.14
C ARG A 1122 -34.92 22.81 63.39
N PHE A 1123 -35.37 21.95 64.30
CA PHE A 1123 -36.77 21.89 64.71
C PHE A 1123 -37.14 23.17 65.49
N SER A 1124 -37.98 24.02 64.92
CA SER A 1124 -38.34 25.32 65.51
C SER A 1124 -39.50 25.18 66.50
N THR A 1125 -39.28 25.59 67.74
CA THR A 1125 -40.32 25.78 68.77
C THR A 1125 -40.90 27.19 68.64
N ASN A 1126 -42.22 27.31 68.44
CA ASN A 1126 -43.03 28.48 68.85
C ASN A 1126 -44.52 28.10 68.81
N GLY A 1127 -45.19 28.16 69.96
CA GLY A 1127 -46.62 27.88 70.10
C GLY A 1127 -47.50 29.13 70.13
N THR A 1128 -48.78 28.91 69.77
CA THR A 1128 -50.03 29.65 70.17
C THR A 1128 -50.15 31.14 69.77
N GLU A 1129 -51.20 31.68 69.14
CA GLU A 1129 -52.64 31.35 69.18
C GLU A 1129 -53.44 32.12 68.08
N SER A 1130 -54.62 31.58 67.73
CA SER A 1130 -55.83 32.20 67.13
C SER A 1130 -56.05 32.23 65.60
N GLY A 1131 -56.89 31.29 65.12
CA GLY A 1131 -58.29 31.62 64.74
C GLY A 1131 -58.70 31.68 63.25
N LYS A 1132 -59.30 30.57 62.74
CA LYS A 1132 -60.40 30.46 61.72
C LYS A 1132 -60.13 31.03 60.30
N THR A 1133 -60.48 30.41 59.17
CA THR A 1133 -61.35 29.27 58.79
C THR A 1133 -61.05 28.92 57.32
N ALA A 1134 -60.97 27.61 57.01
CA ALA A 1134 -61.56 26.90 55.86
C ALA A 1134 -61.36 27.42 54.42
N GLU A 1135 -60.67 26.68 53.54
CA GLU A 1135 -61.28 25.64 52.67
C GLU A 1135 -60.31 25.17 51.55
N ASN A 1136 -60.28 23.84 51.42
CA ASN A 1136 -60.22 23.02 50.20
C ASN A 1136 -58.93 22.33 49.73
N GLU A 1137 -59.03 21.00 49.86
CA GLU A 1137 -58.74 19.91 48.90
C GLU A 1137 -57.31 19.35 48.93
N GLU A 1138 -57.00 18.33 49.75
CA GLU A 1138 -57.41 16.90 49.74
C GLU A 1138 -56.92 16.09 48.51
N ASN A 1139 -55.85 15.31 48.73
CA ASN A 1139 -55.84 13.83 48.78
C ASN A 1139 -54.43 13.31 48.42
N HIS A 1140 -53.62 12.89 49.41
CA HIS A 1140 -53.57 11.56 50.05
C HIS A 1140 -52.99 10.52 49.08
N GLU A 1141 -51.92 9.77 49.37
CA GLU A 1141 -51.60 8.85 50.48
C GLU A 1141 -50.07 8.55 50.41
N GLU A 1142 -49.32 8.02 51.37
CA GLU A 1142 -49.36 7.69 52.81
C GLU A 1142 -47.92 7.23 53.12
N GLY A 1143 -47.39 7.50 54.33
CA GLY A 1143 -46.11 6.93 54.75
C GLY A 1143 -45.43 7.63 55.94
N ASP A 1144 -45.91 7.32 57.14
CA ASP A 1144 -45.21 7.36 58.44
C ASP A 1144 -44.48 8.64 58.87
N ASN A 1145 -45.26 9.66 59.25
CA ASN A 1145 -44.80 10.65 60.24
C ASN A 1145 -44.81 10.03 61.64
N LEU A 1146 -43.71 9.34 62.00
CA LEU A 1146 -43.37 8.97 63.37
C LEU A 1146 -43.04 10.25 64.16
N THR A 1147 -44.07 10.82 64.79
CA THR A 1147 -43.92 11.89 65.78
C THR A 1147 -43.33 11.28 67.06
N TYR A 1148 -42.00 11.13 67.11
CA TYR A 1148 -41.31 10.73 68.34
C TYR A 1148 -41.41 11.89 69.34
N ILE A 1149 -42.13 11.66 70.45
CA ILE A 1149 -42.06 12.52 71.63
C ILE A 1149 -40.68 12.27 72.24
N TYR A 1150 -39.72 13.15 71.94
CA TYR A 1150 -38.39 13.11 72.52
C TYR A 1150 -38.48 13.36 74.03
N SER A 1151 -37.74 12.58 74.83
CA SER A 1151 -37.56 12.89 76.24
C SER A 1151 -36.74 14.20 76.37
N ASN A 1152 -36.85 14.93 77.49
CA ASN A 1152 -36.03 16.13 77.71
C ASN A 1152 -34.51 15.84 77.58
N HIS A 1153 -34.09 14.62 77.87
CA HIS A 1153 -32.70 14.16 77.71
C HIS A 1153 -32.29 13.99 76.24
N ASP A 1154 -33.20 13.53 75.36
CA ASP A 1154 -32.95 13.44 73.92
C ASP A 1154 -32.85 14.83 73.27
N LEU A 1155 -33.62 15.80 73.76
CA LEU A 1155 -33.56 17.20 73.32
C LEU A 1155 -32.22 17.86 73.70
N ASP A 1156 -31.69 17.59 74.88
CA ASP A 1156 -30.38 18.10 75.32
C ASP A 1156 -29.23 17.52 74.48
N ILE A 1157 -29.25 16.21 74.21
CA ILE A 1157 -28.25 15.56 73.34
C ILE A 1157 -28.38 16.04 71.88
N MET A 1158 -29.60 16.27 71.39
CA MET A 1158 -29.81 16.86 70.07
C MET A 1158 -29.26 18.28 69.96
N ASN A 1159 -29.47 19.11 71.00
CA ASN A 1159 -28.91 20.46 71.05
C ASN A 1159 -27.37 20.45 71.10
N GLU A 1160 -26.76 19.48 71.79
CA GLU A 1160 -25.31 19.28 71.82
C GLU A 1160 -24.77 18.91 70.43
N ILE A 1161 -25.43 17.98 69.75
CA ILE A 1161 -24.98 17.42 68.47
C ILE A 1161 -25.29 18.33 67.26
N GLN A 1162 -26.32 19.17 67.34
CA GLN A 1162 -26.71 20.13 66.30
C GLN A 1162 -26.06 21.53 66.47
N ASN A 1163 -25.05 21.67 67.32
CA ASN A 1163 -24.28 22.90 67.44
C ASN A 1163 -23.31 23.08 66.24
N TYR A 1164 -23.84 23.64 65.16
CA TYR A 1164 -23.10 23.83 63.91
C TYR A 1164 -22.22 25.09 63.85
N GLU A 1165 -22.34 26.01 64.82
CA GLU A 1165 -21.68 27.33 64.79
C GLU A 1165 -20.14 27.27 64.64
N PRO A 1166 -19.41 26.38 65.34
CA PRO A 1166 -17.97 26.26 65.19
C PRO A 1166 -17.56 25.83 63.77
N TYR A 1167 -18.37 24.99 63.13
CA TYR A 1167 -18.09 24.49 61.78
C TYR A 1167 -18.38 25.54 60.71
N VAL A 1168 -19.35 26.43 60.93
CA VAL A 1168 -19.59 27.59 60.06
C VAL A 1168 -18.41 28.57 60.10
N VAL A 1169 -17.80 28.77 61.28
CA VAL A 1169 -16.59 29.60 61.41
C VAL A 1169 -15.41 28.96 60.67
N ILE A 1170 -15.17 27.67 60.89
CA ILE A 1170 -14.12 26.91 60.17
C ILE A 1170 -14.29 27.03 58.66
N CYS A 1171 -15.52 26.91 58.14
CA CYS A 1171 -15.81 27.05 56.71
C CYS A 1171 -15.49 28.45 56.15
N LYS A 1172 -15.79 29.52 56.90
CA LYS A 1172 -15.44 30.88 56.50
C LYS A 1172 -13.93 31.09 56.43
N GLU A 1173 -13.19 30.55 57.41
CA GLU A 1173 -11.74 30.63 57.45
C GLU A 1173 -11.08 29.81 56.33
N THR A 1174 -11.57 28.60 56.06
CA THR A 1174 -11.06 27.74 54.97
C THR A 1174 -11.37 28.30 53.59
N MET A 1175 -12.55 28.90 53.38
CA MET A 1175 -12.87 29.59 52.12
C MET A 1175 -11.92 30.77 51.86
N HIS A 1176 -11.61 31.56 52.88
CA HIS A 1176 -10.64 32.65 52.77
C HIS A 1176 -9.24 32.12 52.40
N ALA A 1177 -8.79 31.05 53.04
CA ALA A 1177 -7.53 30.40 52.71
C ALA A 1177 -7.51 29.82 51.28
N ASN A 1178 -8.60 29.19 50.83
CA ASN A 1178 -8.73 28.64 49.47
C ASN A 1178 -8.81 29.74 48.40
N GLN A 1179 -9.44 30.88 48.67
CA GLN A 1179 -9.44 32.04 47.77
C GLN A 1179 -8.02 32.60 47.59
N ILE A 1180 -7.24 32.73 48.68
CA ILE A 1180 -5.84 33.12 48.63
C ILE A 1180 -5.02 32.10 47.82
N ARG A 1181 -5.21 30.80 48.07
CA ARG A 1181 -4.52 29.74 47.33
C ARG A 1181 -4.85 29.76 45.84
N LYS A 1182 -6.11 29.99 45.48
CA LYS A 1182 -6.56 30.11 44.09
C LYS A 1182 -5.95 31.33 43.40
N LEU A 1183 -5.88 32.47 44.10
CA LEU A 1183 -5.17 33.67 43.64
C LEU A 1183 -3.69 33.40 43.38
N ILE A 1184 -3.01 32.69 44.28
CA ILE A 1184 -1.59 32.31 44.14
C ILE A 1184 -1.40 31.35 42.94
N VAL A 1185 -2.28 30.37 42.76
CA VAL A 1185 -2.19 29.42 41.64
C VAL A 1185 -2.48 30.10 40.30
N THR A 1186 -3.49 30.98 40.22
CA THR A 1186 -3.79 31.72 38.98
C THR A 1186 -2.70 32.73 38.62
N THR A 1187 -2.15 33.45 39.60
CA THR A 1187 -0.99 34.32 39.36
C THR A 1187 0.26 33.52 39.00
N GLY A 1188 0.49 32.36 39.62
CA GLY A 1188 1.55 31.42 39.25
C GLY A 1188 1.41 30.87 37.83
N GLN A 1189 0.20 30.50 37.40
CA GLN A 1189 -0.09 30.06 36.03
C GLN A 1189 0.04 31.21 35.02
N GLN A 1190 -0.37 32.43 35.36
CA GLN A 1190 -0.15 33.61 34.52
C GLN A 1190 1.34 33.91 34.36
N LEU A 1191 2.14 33.79 35.43
CA LEU A 1191 3.59 33.92 35.39
C LEU A 1191 4.24 32.83 34.53
N LEU A 1192 3.80 31.57 34.64
CA LEU A 1192 4.29 30.47 33.80
C LEU A 1192 4.01 30.72 32.31
N CYS A 1193 2.79 31.13 31.96
CA CYS A 1193 2.41 31.47 30.58
C CYS A 1193 3.18 32.68 30.03
N THR A 1194 3.58 33.63 30.90
CA THR A 1194 4.36 34.81 30.48
C THR A 1194 5.85 34.47 30.30
N LEU A 1195 6.33 33.42 30.97
CA LEU A 1195 7.73 32.96 30.91
C LEU A 1195 7.99 31.88 29.86
N ASN A 1196 6.95 31.39 29.15
CA ASN A 1196 7.06 30.41 28.06
C ASN A 1196 7.87 29.15 28.44
N LEU A 1197 7.69 28.66 29.67
CA LEU A 1197 8.24 27.40 30.20
C LEU A 1197 7.19 26.29 30.17
#